data_AF-A0AAD2GVW4-F1
#
_entry.id   AF-A0AAD2GVW4-F1
#
_cell.length_a   1.000
_cell.length_b   1.000
_cell.length_c   1.000
_cell.angle_alpha   90.00
_cell.angle_beta   90.00
_cell.angle_gamma   90.00
#
_symmetry.space_group_name_H-M   'P 1'
#
loop_
_entity.id
_entity.type
_entity.pdbx_description
1 polymer ?
#
loop_
_entity_poly.entity_id
_entity_poly.type
_entity_poly.pdbx_seq_one_letter_code
_entity_poly.pdbx_strand_id
1 'polypeptide(L)'
;MGRTPTVTSVSRVYPDVNAKLGSSWHEYDNLQVQWGSQDHYEIVRKVGRGKYSEVFEGVNVATEEKCIVKVLKPVKKKKIKREIKILQNLAGGPNIVALLDVVRDPASKIPSLVTEYVQNIEFKLLYPRFTDLDVRYYMLELLKALDYCHSKGIMHRDVKPHNVMIDHEHRKLRLIDWGLAEFYHPKTEYNVRVASRYFKGPELLVDFQEYDYSLDMWSYGCMFASMIFRKEPFFHGHDNYDQLVKITKVLGTDELYAYIDKYNIRLDPQYDELLGRKPWTRFITSENQRYISNEAIDLLDKLLRYDHQERLTAKEAQAQPYFAGRLRDYLREEKLSEAWPRPVLVFLAKEYSGDLKRAECPRSLFCFSPSRLWHRHSTIPDTTIYWGQNSVGAIAGTPSSEWQKPISFYCADDAIDVIPVAFVNGFFSTGGLPTMNLANSCNPTNNATFPGTSLPDCAGLAADIAACQAAGKLVTISLGGATGGVGFASNAQGQQFAQTIWDLFLGGSSSTRPFGNAVLDGVDLDIEAGTGSGYTAFVDEIRSLASDASKRYYVTAAPQCVYPDGALGSVLNTASFDAIYGKHLTLRTPSPDLKNPSVQFYNNPCGLNTFSSASGWDFGLWDAWARTLSPNPNVKVYIGAPASASAAGSGYSDLSTLSSIAHSFPSFGGVMLWDASQAYQNGRYDKGIKDALVSAGGTGFTFPSCTEPLYSPTGTYPGGSRVTYQGQVVHLASQVVCVHAPGCQPQQRLERNQRLLGHRRQQWTHFYDDDRFDDDDDGDDGDGDFPTDNNFNRPRVHSHRR
;
A
#
# COMPACT_ATOMS: atom_id res chain seq x y z
N MET A 1 0.84 62.17 2.57
CA MET A 1 -0.02 61.08 3.08
C MET A 1 0.91 60.04 3.70
N GLY A 2 0.74 59.76 4.98
CA GLY A 2 1.66 58.90 5.74
C GLY A 2 1.69 57.48 5.19
N ARG A 3 2.89 56.92 4.99
CA ARG A 3 3.05 55.48 4.72
C ARG A 3 2.44 54.73 5.90
N THR A 4 1.36 54.00 5.65
CA THR A 4 0.89 52.93 6.53
C THR A 4 2.09 52.02 6.85
N PRO A 5 2.36 51.72 8.13
CA PRO A 5 3.49 50.87 8.49
C PRO A 5 3.35 49.51 7.80
N THR A 6 4.39 49.06 7.10
CA THR A 6 4.46 47.70 6.55
C THR A 6 4.24 46.72 7.68
N VAL A 7 3.25 45.84 7.52
CA VAL A 7 2.94 44.80 8.50
C VAL A 7 4.08 43.78 8.44
N THR A 8 4.95 43.81 9.45
CA THR A 8 6.08 42.89 9.53
C THR A 8 5.60 41.47 9.77
N SER A 9 6.16 40.49 9.05
CA SER A 9 5.82 39.07 9.23
C SER A 9 6.88 38.32 10.05
N VAL A 10 6.42 37.44 10.95
CA VAL A 10 7.26 36.58 11.79
C VAL A 10 6.64 35.19 11.83
N SER A 11 7.45 34.14 11.72
CA SER A 11 6.91 32.79 11.69
C SER A 11 6.17 32.42 12.97
N ARG A 12 5.04 31.73 12.83
CA ARG A 12 4.22 31.25 13.97
C ARG A 12 4.95 30.27 14.87
N VAL A 13 5.90 29.52 14.30
CA VAL A 13 6.68 28.49 15.00
C VAL A 13 8.15 28.68 14.75
N TYR A 14 8.96 28.28 15.73
CA TYR A 14 10.42 28.36 15.66
C TYR A 14 11.03 29.75 15.37
N PRO A 15 10.38 30.90 15.69
CA PRO A 15 10.82 32.20 15.17
C PRO A 15 12.23 32.60 15.62
N ASP A 16 12.64 32.19 16.82
CA ASP A 16 13.89 32.63 17.46
C ASP A 16 14.91 31.49 17.61
N VAL A 17 14.72 30.35 16.93
CA VAL A 17 15.57 29.17 17.14
C VAL A 17 17.04 29.46 16.84
N ASN A 18 17.33 30.13 15.72
CA ASN A 18 18.71 30.46 15.37
C ASN A 18 19.36 31.42 16.37
N ALA A 19 18.60 32.39 16.89
CA ALA A 19 19.08 33.29 17.94
C ALA A 19 19.43 32.51 19.22
N LYS A 20 18.62 31.51 19.59
CA LYS A 20 18.84 30.66 20.78
C LYS A 20 20.03 29.71 20.63
N LEU A 21 20.27 29.18 19.42
CA LEU A 21 21.39 28.29 19.12
C LEU A 21 22.73 29.03 18.98
N GLY A 22 22.68 30.35 18.81
CA GLY A 22 23.83 31.24 18.77
C GLY A 22 24.54 31.29 17.41
N SER A 23 25.43 32.27 17.27
CA SER A 23 26.11 32.60 15.99
C SER A 23 26.81 31.41 15.35
N SER A 24 27.48 30.55 16.13
CA SER A 24 28.18 29.36 15.61
C SER A 24 27.28 28.37 14.87
N TRP A 25 25.96 28.42 15.09
CA TRP A 25 24.98 27.58 14.41
C TRP A 25 24.64 28.09 13.01
N HIS A 26 24.33 29.37 12.85
CA HIS A 26 23.77 29.93 11.62
C HIS A 26 24.75 30.80 10.83
N GLU A 27 25.86 31.26 11.42
CA GLU A 27 26.90 31.99 10.70
C GLU A 27 27.78 31.03 9.88
N TYR A 28 27.50 30.96 8.58
CA TYR A 28 28.28 30.14 7.65
C TYR A 28 29.41 30.89 6.96
N ASP A 29 29.45 32.23 7.00
CA ASP A 29 30.51 33.01 6.33
C ASP A 29 31.90 32.70 6.90
N ASN A 30 31.99 32.44 8.21
CA ASN A 30 33.21 32.11 8.93
C ASN A 30 33.53 30.61 8.98
N LEU A 31 32.70 29.74 8.39
CA LEU A 31 32.94 28.30 8.38
C LEU A 31 34.29 27.97 7.74
N GLN A 32 35.13 27.24 8.48
CA GLN A 32 36.37 26.64 8.00
C GLN A 32 36.06 25.21 7.52
N VAL A 33 36.09 25.00 6.21
CA VAL A 33 35.79 23.71 5.61
C VAL A 33 37.06 22.85 5.65
N GLN A 34 36.97 21.68 6.28
CA GLN A 34 37.98 20.64 6.17
C GLN A 34 37.75 19.88 4.87
N TRP A 35 38.71 19.95 3.95
CA TRP A 35 38.57 19.34 2.63
C TRP A 35 39.16 17.92 2.65
N GLY A 36 38.33 16.94 2.30
CA GLY A 36 38.75 15.57 2.02
C GLY A 36 39.46 15.44 0.66
N SER A 37 40.05 14.26 0.43
CA SER A 37 40.69 13.94 -0.86
C SER A 37 39.69 13.36 -1.84
N GLN A 38 39.57 13.96 -3.02
CA GLN A 38 38.70 13.45 -4.08
C GLN A 38 39.17 12.09 -4.61
N ASP A 39 40.46 11.76 -4.48
CA ASP A 39 41.04 10.49 -4.92
C ASP A 39 40.47 9.26 -4.17
N HIS A 40 39.77 9.48 -3.05
CA HIS A 40 39.07 8.42 -2.33
C HIS A 40 37.78 7.95 -3.03
N TYR A 41 37.36 8.65 -4.09
CA TYR A 41 36.09 8.40 -4.76
C TYR A 41 36.29 8.19 -6.26
N GLU A 42 35.68 7.14 -6.80
CA GLU A 42 35.64 6.87 -8.23
C GLU A 42 34.25 7.18 -8.80
N ILE A 43 34.17 7.97 -9.87
CA ILE A 43 32.91 8.23 -10.58
C ILE A 43 32.54 7.00 -11.41
N VAL A 44 31.32 6.51 -11.22
CA VAL A 44 30.75 5.41 -12.02
C VAL A 44 30.01 5.96 -13.22
N ARG A 45 29.08 6.90 -13.00
CA ARG A 45 28.26 7.49 -14.08
C ARG A 45 27.65 8.82 -13.68
N LYS A 46 27.35 9.65 -14.67
CA LYS A 46 26.55 10.87 -14.47
C LYS A 46 25.09 10.50 -14.23
N VAL A 47 24.49 11.08 -13.19
CA VAL A 47 23.08 10.84 -12.83
C VAL A 47 22.22 12.08 -12.94
N GLY A 48 22.81 13.28 -12.95
CA GLY A 48 22.05 14.51 -13.10
C GLY A 48 22.89 15.73 -13.44
N ARG A 49 22.21 16.79 -13.87
CA ARG A 49 22.78 18.12 -14.11
C ARG A 49 21.81 19.16 -13.57
N GLY A 50 22.30 20.02 -12.69
CA GLY A 50 21.56 21.15 -12.14
C GLY A 50 22.10 22.49 -12.63
N LYS A 51 21.43 23.57 -12.25
CA LYS A 51 21.90 24.94 -12.51
C LYS A 51 23.27 25.19 -11.89
N TYR A 52 23.49 24.71 -10.67
CA TYR A 52 24.69 25.00 -9.87
C TYR A 52 25.62 23.79 -9.67
N SER A 53 25.29 22.61 -10.21
CA SER A 53 26.09 21.41 -10.00
C SER A 53 25.94 20.39 -11.12
N GLU A 54 26.88 19.46 -11.16
CA GLU A 54 26.77 18.19 -11.88
C GLU A 54 26.80 17.04 -10.87
N VAL A 55 25.98 16.01 -11.07
CA VAL A 55 25.77 14.96 -10.07
C VAL A 55 26.12 13.60 -10.67
N PHE A 56 26.94 12.85 -9.94
CA PHE A 56 27.46 11.55 -10.36
C PHE A 56 27.18 10.50 -9.29
N GLU A 57 26.88 9.27 -9.73
CA GLU A 57 27.03 8.08 -8.88
C GLU A 57 28.52 7.75 -8.83
N GLY A 58 29.02 7.50 -7.63
CA GLY A 58 30.40 7.10 -7.39
C GLY A 58 30.49 6.01 -6.34
N VAL A 59 31.71 5.55 -6.09
CA VAL A 59 32.04 4.55 -5.06
C VAL A 59 33.22 5.08 -4.24
N ASN A 60 33.15 4.93 -2.93
CA ASN A 60 34.31 5.12 -2.07
C ASN A 60 35.28 3.94 -2.28
N VAL A 61 36.49 4.20 -2.76
CA VAL A 61 37.45 3.17 -3.15
C VAL A 61 37.94 2.34 -1.97
N ALA A 62 37.93 2.89 -0.75
CA ALA A 62 38.38 2.18 0.44
C ALA A 62 37.30 1.26 1.04
N THR A 63 36.03 1.68 1.01
CA THR A 63 34.91 0.94 1.61
C THR A 63 34.07 0.17 0.62
N GLU A 64 34.25 0.41 -0.68
CA GLU A 64 33.40 -0.07 -1.78
C GLU A 64 31.92 0.37 -1.67
N GLU A 65 31.61 1.33 -0.80
CA GLU A 65 30.25 1.83 -0.61
C GLU A 65 29.89 2.85 -1.70
N LYS A 66 28.65 2.76 -2.19
CA LYS A 66 28.11 3.72 -3.17
C LYS A 66 27.85 5.08 -2.53
N CYS A 67 28.11 6.13 -3.31
CA CYS A 67 27.85 7.51 -2.91
C CYS A 67 27.35 8.35 -4.09
N ILE A 68 26.87 9.55 -3.78
CA ILE A 68 26.60 10.58 -4.78
C ILE A 68 27.64 11.69 -4.65
N VAL A 69 28.30 12.00 -5.77
CA VAL A 69 29.28 13.09 -5.86
C VAL A 69 28.63 14.26 -6.61
N LYS A 70 28.30 15.32 -5.87
CA LYS A 70 27.77 16.56 -6.40
C LYS A 70 28.92 17.54 -6.61
N VAL A 71 29.39 17.63 -7.85
CA VAL A 71 30.44 18.57 -8.27
C VAL A 71 29.81 19.96 -8.42
N LEU A 72 30.28 20.92 -7.64
CA LEU A 72 29.70 22.27 -7.63
C LEU A 72 30.31 23.09 -8.78
N LYS A 73 29.45 23.70 -9.60
CA LYS A 73 29.87 24.67 -10.62
C LYS A 73 30.45 25.93 -9.95
N PRO A 74 31.19 26.78 -10.67
CA PRO A 74 31.67 28.06 -10.15
C PRO A 74 30.51 28.90 -9.57
N VAL A 75 30.45 28.98 -8.24
CA VAL A 75 29.46 29.77 -7.49
C VAL A 75 30.14 30.51 -6.34
N LYS A 76 29.50 31.57 -5.84
CA LYS A 76 30.02 32.35 -4.69
C LYS A 76 30.31 31.43 -3.51
N LYS A 77 31.51 31.52 -2.92
CA LYS A 77 31.95 30.71 -1.75
C LYS A 77 30.93 30.71 -0.61
N LYS A 78 30.26 31.84 -0.40
CA LYS A 78 29.17 32.00 0.58
C LYS A 78 28.06 30.96 0.42
N LYS A 79 27.63 30.66 -0.82
CA LYS A 79 26.61 29.64 -1.10
C LYS A 79 27.09 28.23 -0.76
N ILE A 80 28.36 27.93 -1.06
CA ILE A 80 28.98 26.63 -0.78
C ILE A 80 29.05 26.40 0.74
N LYS A 81 29.56 27.39 1.48
CA LYS A 81 29.63 27.33 2.95
C LYS A 81 28.25 27.18 3.58
N ARG A 82 27.23 27.88 3.05
CA ARG A 82 25.85 27.76 3.51
C ARG A 82 25.32 26.34 3.36
N GLU A 83 25.45 25.75 2.17
CA GLU A 83 24.97 24.38 1.91
C GLU A 83 25.68 23.36 2.81
N ILE A 84 27.01 23.45 2.96
CA ILE A 84 27.79 22.60 3.86
C ILE A 84 27.31 22.76 5.30
N LYS A 85 27.18 24.01 5.79
CA LYS A 85 26.78 24.28 7.18
C LYS A 85 25.39 23.73 7.48
N ILE A 86 24.44 23.91 6.56
CA ILE A 86 23.08 23.39 6.68
C ILE A 86 23.10 21.86 6.73
N LEU A 87 23.80 21.19 5.81
CA LEU A 87 23.90 19.74 5.80
C LEU A 87 24.58 19.18 7.07
N GLN A 88 25.63 19.85 7.56
CA GLN A 88 26.27 19.50 8.84
C GLN A 88 25.31 19.65 10.02
N ASN A 89 24.55 20.74 10.07
CA ASN A 89 23.60 21.01 11.15
C ASN A 89 22.40 20.05 11.13
N LEU A 90 21.98 19.60 9.95
CA LEU A 90 20.84 18.70 9.77
C LEU A 90 21.23 17.21 9.77
N ALA A 91 22.52 16.89 9.88
CA ALA A 91 23.02 15.52 9.90
C ALA A 91 22.31 14.67 10.96
N GLY A 92 21.94 13.44 10.60
CA GLY A 92 21.18 12.52 11.45
C GLY A 92 19.68 12.85 11.58
N GLY A 93 19.20 13.91 10.93
CA GLY A 93 17.79 14.25 10.87
C GLY A 93 16.93 13.21 10.15
N PRO A 94 15.66 13.03 10.54
CA PRO A 94 14.75 12.12 9.86
C PRO A 94 14.58 12.52 8.40
N ASN A 95 14.83 11.56 7.50
CA ASN A 95 14.64 11.71 6.05
C ASN A 95 15.44 12.88 5.42
N ILE A 96 16.53 13.33 6.06
CA ILE A 96 17.49 14.27 5.47
C ILE A 96 18.64 13.47 4.86
N VAL A 97 19.08 13.82 3.66
CA VAL A 97 20.26 13.18 3.04
C VAL A 97 21.52 13.39 3.87
N ALA A 98 22.25 12.32 4.14
CA ALA A 98 23.52 12.40 4.86
C ALA A 98 24.65 12.95 3.99
N LEU A 99 25.35 13.98 4.50
CA LEU A 99 26.63 14.44 3.97
C LEU A 99 27.75 13.54 4.53
N LEU A 100 28.44 12.83 3.66
CA LEU A 100 29.51 11.90 4.01
C LEU A 100 30.89 12.58 4.03
N ASP A 101 31.16 13.40 3.02
CA ASP A 101 32.44 14.12 2.90
C ASP A 101 32.27 15.41 2.07
N VAL A 102 33.23 16.32 2.22
CA VAL A 102 33.37 17.53 1.41
C VAL A 102 34.77 17.51 0.81
N VAL A 103 34.86 17.15 -0.46
CA VAL A 103 36.14 16.97 -1.14
C VAL A 103 36.43 18.13 -2.08
N ARG A 104 37.72 18.26 -2.44
CA ARG A 104 38.15 19.24 -3.41
C ARG A 104 39.17 18.63 -4.34
N ASP A 105 38.97 18.81 -5.64
CA ASP A 105 39.94 18.35 -6.62
C ASP A 105 41.29 19.06 -6.41
N PRO A 106 42.40 18.33 -6.24
CA PRO A 106 43.71 18.93 -5.97
C PRO A 106 44.19 19.86 -7.09
N ALA A 107 43.84 19.59 -8.34
CA ALA A 107 44.32 20.35 -9.51
C ALA A 107 43.44 21.58 -9.81
N SER A 108 42.18 21.35 -10.19
CA SER A 108 41.19 22.37 -10.56
C SER A 108 40.64 23.16 -9.38
N LYS A 109 40.83 22.66 -8.15
CA LYS A 109 40.31 23.27 -6.91
C LYS A 109 38.78 23.37 -6.86
N ILE A 110 38.08 22.60 -7.68
CA ILE A 110 36.62 22.53 -7.71
C ILE A 110 36.12 21.74 -6.48
N PRO A 111 35.18 22.30 -5.69
CA PRO A 111 34.62 21.61 -4.53
C PRO A 111 33.48 20.66 -4.92
N SER A 112 33.40 19.52 -4.25
CA SER A 112 32.34 18.54 -4.42
C SER A 112 31.78 18.12 -3.06
N LEU A 113 30.46 17.91 -3.00
CA LEU A 113 29.78 17.34 -1.84
C LEU A 113 29.56 15.85 -2.09
N VAL A 114 29.98 15.01 -1.15
CA VAL A 114 29.74 13.56 -1.20
C VAL A 114 28.62 13.23 -0.24
N THR A 115 27.52 12.68 -0.73
CA THR A 115 26.36 12.28 0.08
C THR A 115 26.08 10.79 -0.01
N GLU A 116 25.25 10.29 0.90
CA GLU A 116 24.76 8.92 0.82
C GLU A 116 24.09 8.64 -0.54
N TYR A 117 24.27 7.42 -1.03
CA TYR A 117 23.51 6.94 -2.17
C TYR A 117 22.10 6.56 -1.74
N VAL A 118 21.11 7.07 -2.46
CA VAL A 118 19.70 6.72 -2.25
C VAL A 118 19.20 6.04 -3.52
N GLN A 119 18.73 4.79 -3.38
CA GLN A 119 18.03 4.11 -4.46
C GLN A 119 16.76 4.91 -4.78
N ASN A 120 16.57 5.27 -6.05
CA ASN A 120 15.48 6.16 -6.43
C ASN A 120 14.78 5.68 -7.70
N ILE A 121 13.45 5.78 -7.69
CA ILE A 121 12.62 5.64 -8.89
C ILE A 121 12.18 7.04 -9.30
N GLU A 122 12.34 7.41 -10.57
CA GLU A 122 11.92 8.72 -11.06
C GLU A 122 10.43 8.96 -10.75
N PHE A 123 10.11 10.11 -10.15
CA PHE A 123 8.76 10.41 -9.67
C PHE A 123 7.68 10.32 -10.77
N LYS A 124 8.02 10.62 -12.03
CA LYS A 124 7.09 10.48 -13.17
C LYS A 124 6.67 9.03 -13.42
N LEU A 125 7.51 8.07 -13.06
CA LEU A 125 7.21 6.64 -13.13
C LEU A 125 6.59 6.13 -11.83
N LEU A 126 7.00 6.71 -10.69
CA LEU A 126 6.61 6.27 -9.37
C LEU A 126 5.22 6.78 -8.94
N TYR A 127 4.95 8.08 -9.05
CA TYR A 127 3.69 8.69 -8.58
C TYR A 127 2.45 8.09 -9.26
N PRO A 128 2.47 7.69 -10.56
CA PRO A 128 1.40 6.90 -11.18
C PRO A 128 1.07 5.56 -10.55
N ARG A 129 2.01 4.96 -9.81
CA ARG A 129 1.84 3.66 -9.17
C ARG A 129 1.42 3.77 -7.71
N PHE A 130 1.47 4.96 -7.12
CA PHE A 130 1.10 5.15 -5.72
C PHE A 130 -0.36 4.80 -5.46
N THR A 131 -0.59 4.09 -4.37
CA THR A 131 -1.90 3.95 -3.73
C THR A 131 -2.19 5.18 -2.85
N ASP A 132 -3.42 5.33 -2.35
CA ASP A 132 -3.74 6.37 -1.36
C ASP A 132 -2.87 6.24 -0.10
N LEU A 133 -2.57 5.00 0.32
CA LEU A 133 -1.69 4.76 1.47
C LEU A 133 -0.25 5.20 1.19
N ASP A 134 0.26 4.99 -0.02
CA ASP A 134 1.60 5.46 -0.39
C ASP A 134 1.68 6.99 -0.39
N VAL A 135 0.66 7.67 -0.92
CA VAL A 135 0.57 9.13 -0.86
C VAL A 135 0.59 9.58 0.60
N ARG A 136 -0.28 9.02 1.46
CA ARG A 136 -0.30 9.33 2.90
C ARG A 136 1.07 9.10 3.55
N TYR A 137 1.69 7.95 3.31
CA TYR A 137 2.96 7.56 3.89
C TYR A 137 4.09 8.51 3.48
N TYR A 138 4.34 8.68 2.18
CA TYR A 138 5.47 9.50 1.71
C TYR A 138 5.28 10.99 2.00
N MET A 139 4.02 11.47 2.00
CA MET A 139 3.73 12.84 2.38
C MET A 139 3.93 13.05 3.89
N LEU A 140 3.60 12.07 4.74
CA LEU A 140 3.97 12.12 6.16
C LEU A 140 5.49 12.08 6.36
N GLU A 141 6.22 11.22 5.65
CA GLU A 141 7.69 11.14 5.73
C GLU A 141 8.37 12.44 5.31
N LEU A 142 7.82 13.13 4.30
CA LEU A 142 8.28 14.45 3.89
C LEU A 142 7.98 15.51 4.97
N LEU A 143 6.82 15.47 5.61
CA LEU A 143 6.51 16.37 6.73
C LEU A 143 7.47 16.21 7.91
N LYS A 144 7.94 14.98 8.19
CA LYS A 144 8.96 14.74 9.23
C LYS A 144 10.28 15.44 8.90
N ALA A 145 10.72 15.41 7.64
CA ALA A 145 11.92 16.13 7.20
C ALA A 145 11.76 17.65 7.33
N LEU A 146 10.59 18.17 6.92
CA LEU A 146 10.28 19.60 6.98
C LEU A 146 10.17 20.11 8.41
N ASP A 147 9.41 19.44 9.29
CA ASP A 147 9.32 19.82 10.71
C ASP A 147 10.69 19.79 11.38
N TYR A 148 11.51 18.78 11.05
CA TYR A 148 12.88 18.73 11.57
C TYR A 148 13.71 19.93 11.13
N CYS A 149 13.80 20.24 9.83
CA CYS A 149 14.64 21.37 9.40
C CYS A 149 14.07 22.73 9.87
N HIS A 150 12.74 22.89 9.90
CA HIS A 150 12.08 24.08 10.45
C HIS A 150 12.40 24.24 11.95
N SER A 151 12.34 23.15 12.73
CA SER A 151 12.71 23.15 14.15
C SER A 151 14.19 23.46 14.42
N LYS A 152 15.03 23.36 13.38
CA LYS A 152 16.45 23.72 13.37
C LYS A 152 16.72 25.11 12.79
N GLY A 153 15.66 25.87 12.54
CA GLY A 153 15.73 27.23 12.04
C GLY A 153 16.08 27.32 10.55
N ILE A 154 15.84 26.28 9.75
CA ILE A 154 16.24 26.21 8.35
C ILE A 154 15.01 26.03 7.45
N MET A 155 14.91 26.85 6.41
CA MET A 155 13.93 26.71 5.32
C MET A 155 14.58 26.00 4.13
N HIS A 156 13.90 25.04 3.50
CA HIS A 156 14.45 24.32 2.35
C HIS A 156 14.41 25.16 1.05
N ARG A 157 13.28 25.84 0.80
CA ARG A 157 13.03 26.78 -0.32
C ARG A 157 13.08 26.22 -1.74
N ASP A 158 13.16 24.90 -1.89
CA ASP A 158 13.04 24.21 -3.20
C ASP A 158 12.43 22.81 -3.06
N VAL A 159 11.40 22.68 -2.23
CA VAL A 159 10.65 21.42 -2.09
C VAL A 159 9.89 21.14 -3.39
N LYS A 160 10.18 20.01 -4.03
CA LYS A 160 9.58 19.57 -5.29
C LYS A 160 9.84 18.08 -5.51
N PRO A 161 9.12 17.39 -6.42
CA PRO A 161 9.28 15.95 -6.64
C PRO A 161 10.71 15.51 -6.98
N HIS A 162 11.47 16.34 -7.72
CA HIS A 162 12.86 16.04 -8.09
C HIS A 162 13.83 16.02 -6.90
N ASN A 163 13.49 16.71 -5.80
CA ASN A 163 14.32 16.80 -4.61
C ASN A 163 13.87 15.81 -3.51
N VAL A 164 12.88 14.97 -3.80
CA VAL A 164 12.38 13.94 -2.88
C VAL A 164 12.72 12.58 -3.45
N MET A 165 13.82 12.00 -2.96
CA MET A 165 14.27 10.68 -3.37
C MET A 165 13.49 9.60 -2.63
N ILE A 166 12.93 8.64 -3.38
CA ILE A 166 12.10 7.57 -2.81
C ILE A 166 12.64 6.22 -3.24
N ASP A 167 13.12 5.47 -2.25
CA ASP A 167 13.34 4.04 -2.34
C ASP A 167 12.02 3.37 -1.97
N HIS A 168 11.22 3.08 -2.99
CA HIS A 168 9.88 2.54 -2.79
C HIS A 168 9.89 1.11 -2.24
N GLU A 169 10.93 0.33 -2.54
CA GLU A 169 11.09 -1.05 -2.08
C GLU A 169 11.30 -1.10 -0.57
N HIS A 170 12.13 -0.20 -0.04
CA HIS A 170 12.42 -0.12 1.40
C HIS A 170 11.59 0.92 2.15
N ARG A 171 10.59 1.54 1.49
CA ARG A 171 9.78 2.67 2.01
C ARG A 171 10.61 3.80 2.61
N LYS A 172 11.78 4.11 2.04
CA LYS A 172 12.65 5.20 2.52
C LYS A 172 12.49 6.44 1.67
N LEU A 173 12.44 7.59 2.34
CA LEU A 173 12.43 8.90 1.72
C LEU A 173 13.66 9.70 2.17
N ARG A 174 14.25 10.46 1.24
CA ARG A 174 15.28 11.46 1.54
C ARG A 174 14.99 12.77 0.81
N LEU A 175 14.96 13.86 1.57
CA LEU A 175 14.96 15.22 1.04
C LEU A 175 16.41 15.63 0.73
N ILE A 176 16.64 16.00 -0.54
CA ILE A 176 17.95 16.33 -1.08
C ILE A 176 18.02 17.79 -1.58
N ASP A 177 19.22 18.19 -2.01
CA ASP A 177 19.51 19.48 -2.63
C ASP A 177 19.21 20.72 -1.77
N TRP A 178 20.05 20.91 -0.75
CA TRP A 178 19.97 22.00 0.22
C TRP A 178 20.66 23.30 -0.25
N GLY A 179 21.02 23.41 -1.54
CA GLY A 179 21.77 24.56 -2.07
C GLY A 179 20.99 25.89 -2.05
N LEU A 180 19.65 25.82 -2.06
CA LEU A 180 18.77 26.99 -1.92
C LEU A 180 18.28 27.22 -0.49
N ALA A 181 18.55 26.30 0.44
CA ALA A 181 18.13 26.43 1.83
C ALA A 181 18.77 27.66 2.51
N GLU A 182 18.13 28.13 3.59
CA GLU A 182 18.60 29.30 4.35
C GLU A 182 18.19 29.24 5.81
N PHE A 183 18.96 29.91 6.67
CA PHE A 183 18.62 30.12 8.07
C PHE A 183 17.55 31.21 8.22
N TYR A 184 16.46 30.88 8.91
CA TYR A 184 15.39 31.82 9.23
C TYR A 184 15.77 32.75 10.40
N HIS A 185 15.49 34.02 10.23
CA HIS A 185 15.67 35.08 11.20
C HIS A 185 14.44 35.99 11.12
N PRO A 186 13.83 36.35 12.26
CA PRO A 186 12.61 37.13 12.25
C PRO A 186 12.86 38.50 11.61
N LYS A 187 11.89 39.00 10.83
CA LYS A 187 11.96 40.32 10.15
C LYS A 187 13.15 40.47 9.21
N THR A 188 13.63 39.37 8.65
CA THR A 188 14.71 39.37 7.67
C THR A 188 14.10 39.24 6.27
N GLU A 189 14.53 40.10 5.36
CA GLU A 189 14.16 40.02 3.95
C GLU A 189 14.99 38.94 3.24
N TYR A 190 14.29 38.03 2.56
CA TYR A 190 14.89 36.95 1.80
C TYR A 190 14.65 37.12 0.30
N ASN A 191 15.63 36.71 -0.50
CA ASN A 191 15.51 36.73 -1.95
C ASN A 191 14.35 35.84 -2.44
N VAL A 192 13.45 36.39 -3.25
CA VAL A 192 12.27 35.69 -3.78
C VAL A 192 12.56 34.81 -5.01
N ARG A 193 13.74 34.96 -5.63
CA ARG A 193 14.19 34.19 -6.81
C ARG A 193 14.69 32.79 -6.41
N VAL A 194 13.90 32.10 -5.59
CA VAL A 194 14.08 30.72 -5.12
C VAL A 194 12.92 29.83 -5.57
N ALA A 195 13.00 28.52 -5.31
CA ALA A 195 12.05 27.51 -5.76
C ALA A 195 11.88 27.38 -7.29
N SER A 196 11.39 26.22 -7.70
CA SER A 196 10.98 25.96 -9.08
C SER A 196 9.58 26.50 -9.34
N ARG A 197 9.33 27.07 -10.54
CA ARG A 197 8.11 27.86 -10.87
C ARG A 197 6.80 27.28 -10.33
N TYR A 198 6.52 26.01 -10.59
CA TYR A 198 5.25 25.37 -10.24
C TYR A 198 5.00 25.20 -8.73
N PHE A 199 6.05 25.39 -7.92
CA PHE A 199 6.03 25.21 -6.46
C PHE A 199 6.27 26.53 -5.72
N LYS A 200 6.36 27.67 -6.43
CA LYS A 200 6.52 28.99 -5.82
C LYS A 200 5.25 29.38 -5.05
N GLY A 201 5.42 29.75 -3.78
CA GLY A 201 4.37 30.36 -2.97
C GLY A 201 3.98 31.74 -3.50
N PRO A 202 2.73 32.20 -3.28
CA PRO A 202 2.26 33.52 -3.66
C PRO A 202 3.20 34.63 -3.22
N GLU A 203 3.77 34.55 -2.02
CA GLU A 203 4.77 35.49 -1.48
C GLU A 203 5.95 35.71 -2.43
N LEU A 204 6.42 34.68 -3.15
CA LEU A 204 7.51 34.82 -4.12
C LEU A 204 7.05 35.45 -5.43
N LEU A 205 5.77 35.30 -5.77
CA LEU A 205 5.19 35.78 -7.02
C LEU A 205 4.75 37.25 -6.93
N VAL A 206 4.45 37.73 -5.71
CA VAL A 206 4.11 39.13 -5.41
C VAL A 206 5.25 39.90 -4.74
N ASP A 207 6.47 39.34 -4.78
CA ASP A 207 7.71 39.93 -4.24
C ASP A 207 7.65 40.33 -2.75
N PHE A 208 6.98 39.52 -1.92
CA PHE A 208 6.99 39.67 -0.46
C PHE A 208 8.21 38.95 0.13
N GLN A 209 9.14 39.70 0.74
CA GLN A 209 10.47 39.21 1.10
C GLN A 209 10.60 38.70 2.54
N GLU A 210 9.74 39.13 3.46
CA GLU A 210 9.77 38.69 4.88
C GLU A 210 9.03 37.35 5.08
N TYR A 211 9.28 36.37 4.21
CA TYR A 211 8.66 35.05 4.28
C TYR A 211 9.39 34.09 5.23
N ASP A 212 8.75 32.96 5.55
CA ASP A 212 9.27 31.97 6.50
C ASP A 212 9.08 30.50 6.05
N TYR A 213 9.22 29.56 6.98
CA TYR A 213 9.07 28.11 6.79
C TYR A 213 7.77 27.71 6.05
N SER A 214 6.70 28.51 6.18
CA SER A 214 5.43 28.34 5.49
C SER A 214 5.54 28.30 3.96
N LEU A 215 6.64 28.79 3.39
CA LEU A 215 6.94 28.66 1.96
C LEU A 215 7.07 27.18 1.55
N ASP A 216 7.77 26.37 2.35
CA ASP A 216 7.94 24.94 2.09
C ASP A 216 6.59 24.21 2.17
N MET A 217 5.69 24.68 3.04
CA MET A 217 4.34 24.12 3.22
C MET A 217 3.43 24.37 2.01
N TRP A 218 3.60 25.51 1.32
CA TRP A 218 2.94 25.73 0.03
C TRP A 218 3.45 24.76 -1.04
N SER A 219 4.77 24.65 -1.18
CA SER A 219 5.38 23.74 -2.15
C SER A 219 4.97 22.28 -1.89
N TYR A 220 4.90 21.87 -0.62
CA TYR A 220 4.34 20.59 -0.17
C TYR A 220 2.88 20.43 -0.59
N GLY A 221 2.04 21.46 -0.40
CA GLY A 221 0.65 21.47 -0.85
C GLY A 221 0.50 21.31 -2.37
N CYS A 222 1.38 21.95 -3.17
CA CYS A 222 1.40 21.76 -4.63
C CYS A 222 1.74 20.31 -5.02
N MET A 223 2.73 19.70 -4.37
CA MET A 223 3.05 18.27 -4.57
C MET A 223 1.87 17.38 -4.20
N PHE A 224 1.23 17.65 -3.07
CA PHE A 224 0.08 16.89 -2.59
C PHE A 224 -1.09 16.95 -3.58
N ALA A 225 -1.44 18.17 -4.04
CA ALA A 225 -2.46 18.38 -5.05
C ALA A 225 -2.15 17.61 -6.35
N SER A 226 -0.90 17.64 -6.81
CA SER A 226 -0.50 16.91 -8.01
C SER A 226 -0.66 15.40 -7.88
N MET A 227 -0.35 14.83 -6.72
CA MET A 227 -0.54 13.40 -6.45
C MET A 227 -2.02 13.03 -6.42
N ILE A 228 -2.82 13.69 -5.58
CA ILE A 228 -4.22 13.29 -5.35
C ILE A 228 -5.13 13.59 -6.53
N PHE A 229 -4.87 14.67 -7.28
CA PHE A 229 -5.64 14.98 -8.49
C PHE A 229 -5.05 14.39 -9.76
N ARG A 230 -3.91 13.70 -9.68
CA ARG A 230 -3.22 13.09 -10.84
C ARG A 230 -2.89 14.12 -11.92
N LYS A 231 -2.48 15.32 -11.50
CA LYS A 231 -2.21 16.47 -12.37
C LYS A 231 -0.86 17.11 -12.04
N GLU A 232 0.14 16.80 -12.85
CA GLU A 232 1.53 17.21 -12.63
C GLU A 232 2.02 18.13 -13.77
N PRO A 233 2.37 19.41 -13.50
CA PRO A 233 2.15 20.14 -12.24
C PRO A 233 0.68 20.56 -12.06
N PHE A 234 0.26 20.80 -10.80
CA PHE A 234 -1.12 21.21 -10.52
C PHE A 234 -1.41 22.64 -11.04
N PHE A 235 -0.52 23.58 -10.71
CA PHE A 235 -0.49 24.94 -11.22
C PHE A 235 0.59 25.08 -12.29
N HIS A 236 0.16 25.15 -13.55
CA HIS A 236 1.05 25.11 -14.72
C HIS A 236 1.14 26.49 -15.39
N GLY A 237 1.92 27.40 -14.81
CA GLY A 237 2.18 28.73 -15.38
C GLY A 237 3.31 28.73 -16.42
N HIS A 238 3.15 29.51 -17.48
CA HIS A 238 4.18 29.66 -18.52
C HIS A 238 5.40 30.47 -18.04
N ASP A 239 5.19 31.39 -17.12
CA ASP A 239 6.18 32.22 -16.43
C ASP A 239 5.72 32.49 -14.98
N ASN A 240 6.43 33.33 -14.22
CA ASN A 240 6.04 33.62 -12.83
C ASN A 240 4.73 34.42 -12.73
N TYR A 241 4.44 35.25 -13.73
CA TYR A 241 3.22 36.04 -13.78
C TYR A 241 1.99 35.13 -13.99
N ASP A 242 2.01 34.31 -15.05
CA ASP A 242 0.96 33.34 -15.36
C ASP A 242 0.85 32.26 -14.27
N GLN A 243 1.92 31.98 -13.52
CA GLN A 243 1.85 31.11 -12.35
C GLN A 243 0.87 31.66 -11.30
N LEU A 244 0.92 32.96 -10.99
CA LEU A 244 -0.04 33.59 -10.07
C LEU A 244 -1.46 33.55 -10.64
N VAL A 245 -1.61 33.78 -11.96
CA VAL A 245 -2.90 33.65 -12.66
C VAL A 245 -3.46 32.23 -12.56
N LYS A 246 -2.64 31.18 -12.66
CA LYS A 246 -3.11 29.79 -12.47
C LYS A 246 -3.59 29.55 -11.04
N ILE A 247 -2.97 30.20 -10.05
CA ILE A 247 -3.36 30.09 -8.64
C ILE A 247 -4.71 30.80 -8.41
N THR A 248 -4.88 32.04 -8.91
CA THR A 248 -6.15 32.81 -8.77
C THR A 248 -7.31 32.14 -9.47
N LYS A 249 -7.08 31.43 -10.58
CA LYS A 249 -8.11 30.61 -11.24
C LYS A 249 -8.68 29.48 -10.37
N VAL A 250 -7.98 29.09 -9.29
CA VAL A 250 -8.42 28.06 -8.35
C VAL A 250 -8.83 28.65 -7.02
N LEU A 251 -7.97 29.45 -6.38
CA LEU A 251 -8.23 30.01 -5.05
C LEU A 251 -9.11 31.26 -5.08
N GLY A 252 -9.34 31.84 -6.26
CA GLY A 252 -10.04 33.11 -6.43
C GLY A 252 -9.14 34.31 -6.21
N THR A 253 -9.65 35.51 -6.49
CA THR A 253 -8.92 36.78 -6.30
C THR A 253 -9.23 37.48 -5.00
N ASP A 254 -10.39 37.22 -4.38
CA ASP A 254 -10.81 37.92 -3.16
C ASP A 254 -9.83 37.69 -2.00
N GLU A 255 -9.41 36.44 -1.81
CA GLU A 255 -8.41 36.07 -0.79
C GLU A 255 -7.00 36.59 -1.14
N LEU A 256 -6.68 36.72 -2.44
CA LEU A 256 -5.42 37.34 -2.87
C LEU A 256 -5.42 38.83 -2.51
N TYR A 257 -6.48 39.57 -2.83
CA TYR A 257 -6.56 41.00 -2.51
C TYR A 257 -6.54 41.24 -0.99
N ALA A 258 -7.25 40.42 -0.21
CA ALA A 258 -7.16 40.48 1.24
C ALA A 258 -5.73 40.25 1.76
N TYR A 259 -4.98 39.34 1.15
CA TYR A 259 -3.57 39.10 1.46
C TYR A 259 -2.68 40.31 1.08
N ILE A 260 -2.87 40.86 -0.11
CA ILE A 260 -2.16 42.07 -0.58
C ILE A 260 -2.39 43.24 0.38
N ASP A 261 -3.65 43.49 0.75
CA ASP A 261 -4.04 44.57 1.66
C ASP A 261 -3.45 44.36 3.06
N LYS A 262 -3.54 43.13 3.60
CA LYS A 262 -3.03 42.79 4.93
C LYS A 262 -1.54 43.08 5.09
N TYR A 263 -0.73 42.78 4.07
CA TYR A 263 0.72 42.98 4.13
C TYR A 263 1.20 44.25 3.40
N ASN A 264 0.26 45.07 2.89
CA ASN A 264 0.54 46.29 2.12
C ASN A 264 1.50 46.02 0.94
N ILE A 265 1.24 44.95 0.20
CA ILE A 265 2.03 44.50 -0.95
C ILE A 265 1.64 45.33 -2.17
N ARG A 266 2.61 45.64 -3.04
CA ARG A 266 2.32 46.27 -4.33
C ARG A 266 2.08 45.18 -5.37
N LEU A 267 0.83 45.08 -5.85
CA LEU A 267 0.49 44.21 -6.96
C LEU A 267 0.50 45.01 -8.26
N ASP A 268 1.00 44.38 -9.32
CA ASP A 268 1.01 44.94 -10.68
C ASP A 268 -0.46 45.07 -11.21
N PRO A 269 -0.87 46.19 -11.87
CA PRO A 269 -2.26 46.42 -12.32
C PRO A 269 -2.88 45.35 -13.24
N GLN A 270 -2.09 44.44 -13.79
CA GLN A 270 -2.53 43.41 -14.74
C GLN A 270 -3.43 42.29 -14.13
N TYR A 271 -3.71 42.31 -12.83
CA TYR A 271 -4.50 41.28 -12.12
C TYR A 271 -5.97 41.66 -11.83
N ASP A 272 -6.50 42.74 -12.41
CA ASP A 272 -7.81 43.34 -12.10
C ASP A 272 -9.05 42.44 -12.33
N GLU A 273 -8.93 41.27 -12.96
CA GLU A 273 -10.06 40.36 -13.22
C GLU A 273 -10.50 39.62 -11.94
N LEU A 274 -11.70 39.95 -11.42
CA LEU A 274 -12.27 39.28 -10.25
C LEU A 274 -12.74 37.84 -10.59
N LEU A 275 -12.16 36.85 -9.89
CA LEU A 275 -12.50 35.44 -10.02
C LEU A 275 -12.93 34.86 -8.67
N GLY A 276 -14.08 34.17 -8.64
CA GLY A 276 -14.51 33.42 -7.46
C GLY A 276 -13.73 32.11 -7.26
N ARG A 277 -13.45 31.76 -5.99
CA ARG A 277 -12.81 30.50 -5.57
C ARG A 277 -13.53 29.28 -6.14
N LYS A 278 -12.76 28.31 -6.65
CA LYS A 278 -13.28 27.05 -7.18
C LYS A 278 -13.30 25.98 -6.09
N PRO A 279 -14.39 25.20 -5.96
CA PRO A 279 -14.39 24.08 -5.05
C PRO A 279 -13.44 22.99 -5.55
N TRP A 280 -12.73 22.34 -4.62
CA TRP A 280 -11.80 21.25 -4.94
C TRP A 280 -12.47 20.07 -5.66
N THR A 281 -13.78 19.89 -5.48
CA THR A 281 -14.60 18.87 -6.15
C THR A 281 -14.55 18.97 -7.69
N ARG A 282 -14.25 20.16 -8.23
CA ARG A 282 -14.10 20.38 -9.69
C ARG A 282 -12.91 19.62 -10.30
N PHE A 283 -11.92 19.24 -9.50
CA PHE A 283 -10.72 18.52 -9.96
C PHE A 283 -10.84 17.01 -9.77
N ILE A 284 -11.97 16.52 -9.24
CA ILE A 284 -12.21 15.09 -9.05
C ILE A 284 -12.64 14.48 -10.38
N THR A 285 -12.02 13.36 -10.73
CA THR A 285 -12.31 12.54 -11.90
C THR A 285 -12.48 11.08 -11.48
N SER A 286 -13.05 10.25 -12.36
CA SER A 286 -13.17 8.80 -12.12
C SER A 286 -11.80 8.12 -11.90
N GLU A 287 -10.72 8.67 -12.45
CA GLU A 287 -9.36 8.13 -12.31
C GLU A 287 -8.70 8.48 -10.98
N ASN A 288 -9.02 9.65 -10.42
CA ASN A 288 -8.36 10.16 -9.22
C ASN A 288 -9.21 10.05 -7.95
N GLN A 289 -10.52 9.76 -8.05
CA GLN A 289 -11.45 9.64 -6.92
C GLN A 289 -10.96 8.72 -5.80
N ARG A 290 -10.15 7.70 -6.12
CA ARG A 290 -9.56 6.76 -5.14
C ARG A 290 -8.59 7.41 -4.15
N TYR A 291 -8.04 8.59 -4.47
CA TYR A 291 -7.15 9.37 -3.61
C TYR A 291 -7.89 10.46 -2.84
N ILE A 292 -9.17 10.67 -3.15
CA ILE A 292 -9.94 11.78 -2.63
C ILE A 292 -10.76 11.32 -1.43
N SER A 293 -10.60 12.03 -0.32
CA SER A 293 -11.37 11.88 0.91
C SER A 293 -11.60 13.27 1.50
N ASN A 294 -12.57 13.42 2.39
CA ASN A 294 -12.84 14.70 3.04
C ASN A 294 -11.59 15.19 3.78
N GLU A 295 -10.85 14.28 4.40
CA GLU A 295 -9.60 14.56 5.10
C GLU A 295 -8.49 15.02 4.15
N ALA A 296 -8.41 14.44 2.94
CA ALA A 296 -7.43 14.86 1.93
C ALA A 296 -7.71 16.29 1.45
N ILE A 297 -8.98 16.60 1.17
CA ILE A 297 -9.40 17.92 0.71
C ILE A 297 -9.21 18.97 1.81
N ASP A 298 -9.56 18.64 3.05
CA ASP A 298 -9.38 19.52 4.21
C ASP A 298 -7.90 19.81 4.49
N LEU A 299 -7.02 18.80 4.45
CA LEU A 299 -5.58 19.00 4.55
C LEU A 299 -5.06 19.91 3.43
N LEU A 300 -5.47 19.67 2.17
CA LEU A 300 -5.02 20.48 1.04
C LEU A 300 -5.47 21.93 1.16
N ASP A 301 -6.73 22.16 1.55
CA ASP A 301 -7.31 23.48 1.69
C ASP A 301 -6.56 24.34 2.72
N LYS A 302 -6.13 23.73 3.82
CA LYS A 302 -5.35 24.38 4.89
C LYS A 302 -3.86 24.58 4.55
N LEU A 303 -3.37 23.97 3.46
CA LEU A 303 -1.99 24.16 2.96
C LEU A 303 -1.94 25.23 1.85
N LEU A 304 -2.87 25.19 0.90
CA LEU A 304 -2.93 26.11 -0.24
C LEU A 304 -3.73 27.37 0.11
N ARG A 305 -3.14 28.19 0.99
CA ARG A 305 -3.63 29.54 1.35
C ARG A 305 -2.69 30.62 0.85
N TYR A 306 -3.25 31.74 0.39
CA TYR A 306 -2.45 32.92 0.01
C TYR A 306 -1.63 33.41 1.20
N ASP A 307 -2.31 33.67 2.31
CA ASP A 307 -1.66 34.08 3.54
C ASP A 307 -0.80 32.97 4.12
N HIS A 308 0.51 33.20 4.07
CA HIS A 308 1.52 32.27 4.54
C HIS A 308 1.40 32.01 6.05
N GLN A 309 0.86 32.95 6.82
CA GLN A 309 0.59 32.78 8.25
C GLN A 309 -0.59 31.83 8.53
N GLU A 310 -1.52 31.65 7.59
CA GLU A 310 -2.68 30.76 7.78
C GLU A 310 -2.41 29.30 7.42
N ARG A 311 -1.31 29.03 6.71
CA ARG A 311 -0.95 27.67 6.30
C ARG A 311 -0.60 26.84 7.52
N LEU A 312 -0.97 25.56 7.50
CA LEU A 312 -0.50 24.61 8.52
C LEU A 312 1.03 24.59 8.56
N THR A 313 1.58 24.56 9.78
CA THR A 313 2.98 24.18 9.99
C THR A 313 3.19 22.70 9.69
N ALA A 314 4.44 22.28 9.48
CA ALA A 314 4.75 20.87 9.24
C ALA A 314 4.23 19.96 10.37
N LYS A 315 4.34 20.41 11.63
CA LYS A 315 3.84 19.67 12.80
C LYS A 315 2.31 19.62 12.88
N GLU A 316 1.62 20.74 12.61
CA GLU A 316 0.15 20.77 12.56
C GLU A 316 -0.39 19.91 11.40
N ALA A 317 0.33 19.85 10.28
CA ALA A 317 -0.01 19.01 9.13
C ALA A 317 0.11 17.51 9.48
N GLN A 318 1.16 17.10 10.19
CA GLN A 318 1.31 15.70 10.67
C GLN A 318 0.15 15.26 11.57
N ALA A 319 -0.45 16.21 12.30
CA ALA A 319 -1.57 15.94 13.21
C ALA A 319 -2.94 15.92 12.52
N GLN A 320 -3.05 16.21 11.21
CA GLN A 320 -4.34 16.20 10.53
C GLN A 320 -4.94 14.79 10.46
N PRO A 321 -6.29 14.66 10.50
CA PRO A 321 -6.99 13.37 10.41
C PRO A 321 -6.58 12.51 9.20
N TYR A 322 -6.14 13.14 8.11
CA TYR A 322 -5.64 12.45 6.92
C TYR A 322 -4.52 11.43 7.24
N PHE A 323 -3.71 11.66 8.28
CA PHE A 323 -2.63 10.76 8.71
C PHE A 323 -2.98 9.90 9.94
N ALA A 324 -4.11 10.16 10.62
CA ALA A 324 -4.41 9.58 11.94
C ALA A 324 -5.11 8.21 11.91
N GLY A 325 -5.80 7.88 10.81
CA GLY A 325 -6.51 6.60 10.64
C GLY A 325 -5.61 5.50 10.05
N ARG A 326 -5.91 5.10 8.81
CA ARG A 326 -5.28 3.97 8.08
C ARG A 326 -3.74 3.92 8.17
N LEU A 327 -3.08 5.08 8.13
CA LEU A 327 -1.62 5.16 8.20
C LEU A 327 -1.08 4.90 9.61
N ARG A 328 -1.78 5.32 10.66
CA ARG A 328 -1.37 5.10 12.06
C ARG A 328 -1.41 3.61 12.41
N ASP A 329 -2.44 2.91 11.95
CA ASP A 329 -2.58 1.46 12.15
C ASP A 329 -1.48 0.71 11.38
N TYR A 330 -1.25 1.08 10.11
CA TYR A 330 -0.13 0.56 9.30
C TYR A 330 1.23 0.74 9.97
N LEU A 331 1.56 1.96 10.43
CA LEU A 331 2.84 2.24 11.10
C LEU A 331 2.97 1.55 12.47
N ARG A 332 1.86 1.28 13.15
CA ARG A 332 1.85 0.53 14.42
C ARG A 332 2.17 -0.94 14.17
N GLU A 333 1.62 -1.53 13.12
CA GLU A 333 1.90 -2.90 12.71
C GLU A 333 3.37 -3.06 12.26
N GLU A 334 3.92 -2.12 11.46
CA GLU A 334 5.34 -2.13 11.09
C GLU A 334 6.26 -2.05 12.32
N LYS A 335 6.01 -1.12 13.25
CA LYS A 335 6.82 -1.01 14.48
C LYS A 335 6.73 -2.23 15.38
N LEU A 336 5.57 -2.88 15.45
CA LEU A 336 5.43 -4.15 16.16
C LEU A 336 6.20 -5.27 15.43
N SER A 337 6.31 -5.23 14.10
CA SER A 337 7.13 -6.19 13.34
C SER A 337 8.64 -5.97 13.49
N GLU A 338 9.09 -4.73 13.74
CA GLU A 338 10.50 -4.38 14.00
C GLU A 338 10.92 -4.57 15.46
N ALA A 339 10.00 -4.39 16.42
CA ALA A 339 10.26 -4.52 17.86
C ALA A 339 10.40 -5.98 18.35
N TRP A 340 10.01 -6.95 17.52
CA TRP A 340 10.34 -8.36 17.73
C TRP A 340 11.51 -8.70 16.82
N PRO A 341 12.66 -9.16 17.34
CA PRO A 341 13.71 -9.65 16.47
C PRO A 341 13.11 -10.82 15.69
N ARG A 342 13.03 -10.66 14.37
CA ARG A 342 12.93 -11.81 13.46
C ARG A 342 14.02 -12.78 13.90
N PRO A 343 13.75 -14.08 14.13
CA PRO A 343 14.81 -15.01 14.45
C PRO A 343 15.71 -15.12 13.22
N VAL A 344 16.77 -14.30 13.21
CA VAL A 344 17.92 -14.54 12.36
C VAL A 344 18.57 -15.79 12.95
N LEU A 345 18.28 -16.93 12.34
CA LEU A 345 19.03 -18.16 12.59
C LEU A 345 20.44 -17.96 11.99
N VAL A 346 21.27 -17.14 12.63
CA VAL A 346 22.72 -17.16 12.38
C VAL A 346 23.23 -18.46 13.00
N PHE A 347 23.58 -19.42 12.16
CA PHE A 347 24.46 -20.51 12.54
C PHE A 347 25.79 -19.91 13.02
N LEU A 348 25.95 -19.73 14.33
CA LEU A 348 27.27 -19.71 14.95
C LEU A 348 27.57 -21.14 15.43
N ALA A 349 28.12 -21.93 14.53
CA ALA A 349 28.96 -23.04 14.95
C ALA A 349 30.25 -22.44 15.52
N LYS A 350 30.33 -22.33 16.85
CA LYS A 350 31.59 -22.24 17.57
C LYS A 350 31.54 -23.21 18.74
N GLU A 351 32.41 -24.21 18.65
CA GLU A 351 32.86 -25.05 19.75
C GLU A 351 33.13 -24.18 20.98
N TYR A 352 32.56 -24.55 22.13
CA TYR A 352 33.22 -24.38 23.42
C TYR A 352 32.73 -25.47 24.38
N SER A 353 33.69 -26.31 24.75
CA SER A 353 33.67 -27.23 25.88
C SER A 353 33.64 -26.46 27.21
N GLY A 354 33.02 -27.07 28.23
CA GLY A 354 33.40 -26.82 29.63
C GLY A 354 32.36 -26.14 30.52
N ASP A 355 31.91 -26.91 31.51
CA ASP A 355 31.63 -26.52 32.89
C ASP A 355 30.32 -25.79 33.27
N LEU A 356 29.41 -26.64 33.78
CA LEU A 356 28.46 -26.37 34.85
C LEU A 356 28.99 -25.42 35.94
N LYS A 357 28.17 -24.45 36.36
CA LYS A 357 27.97 -24.14 37.78
C LYS A 357 26.64 -23.42 38.06
N ARG A 358 26.00 -23.94 39.12
CA ARG A 358 24.75 -23.56 39.79
C ARG A 358 24.64 -22.07 40.12
N ALA A 359 23.43 -21.54 40.01
CA ALA A 359 22.89 -20.63 41.02
C ALA A 359 21.39 -20.92 41.20
N GLU A 360 21.02 -21.19 42.44
CA GLU A 360 19.72 -21.68 42.90
C GLU A 360 18.68 -20.56 43.08
N CYS A 361 17.42 -20.99 43.03
CA CYS A 361 16.16 -20.28 43.23
C CYS A 361 15.93 -19.81 44.69
N PRO A 362 14.97 -18.90 44.95
CA PRO A 362 13.83 -19.33 45.78
C PRO A 362 12.48 -18.79 45.25
N ARG A 363 11.49 -19.63 44.93
CA ARG A 363 10.55 -20.40 45.78
C ARG A 363 9.55 -19.55 46.58
N SER A 364 8.38 -19.36 45.99
CA SER A 364 7.03 -19.46 46.58
C SER A 364 6.03 -19.25 45.41
N LEU A 365 5.15 -20.14 44.96
CA LEU A 365 4.12 -20.94 45.64
C LEU A 365 3.69 -22.10 44.71
N PHE A 366 3.46 -23.28 45.32
CA PHE A 366 2.57 -24.40 44.96
C PHE A 366 2.63 -25.10 43.59
N CYS A 367 3.08 -26.36 43.65
CA CYS A 367 2.78 -27.41 42.70
C CYS A 367 1.29 -27.80 42.71
N PHE A 368 0.68 -27.85 41.52
CA PHE A 368 -0.37 -28.82 41.19
C PHE A 368 0.10 -29.62 39.95
N SER A 369 -0.26 -30.90 39.95
CA SER A 369 0.00 -31.97 38.96
C SER A 369 -0.31 -31.58 37.49
N PRO A 370 0.37 -32.14 36.47
CA PRO A 370 0.14 -31.81 35.07
C PRO A 370 -1.18 -32.42 34.58
N SER A 371 -2.26 -31.67 34.75
CA SER A 371 -3.54 -31.90 34.07
C SER A 371 -3.92 -30.61 33.38
N ARG A 372 -3.88 -30.62 32.04
CA ARG A 372 -4.61 -29.75 31.10
C ARG A 372 -5.17 -28.47 31.71
N LEU A 373 -4.59 -27.31 31.39
CA LEU A 373 -5.28 -26.01 31.41
C LEU A 373 -4.34 -24.94 30.79
N TRP A 374 -4.79 -24.42 29.63
CA TRP A 374 -4.42 -23.15 29.01
C TRP A 374 -3.06 -22.98 28.30
N HIS A 375 -2.97 -23.54 27.09
CA HIS A 375 -2.31 -22.86 25.97
C HIS A 375 -3.33 -22.70 24.83
N ARG A 376 -4.05 -21.58 24.80
CA ARG A 376 -4.86 -21.17 23.65
C ARG A 376 -4.57 -19.70 23.36
N HIS A 377 -3.90 -19.48 22.22
CA HIS A 377 -3.95 -18.31 21.33
C HIS A 377 -2.60 -18.10 20.64
N SER A 378 -2.25 -18.94 19.64
CA SER A 378 -1.34 -18.55 18.54
C SER A 378 -1.30 -19.47 17.30
N THR A 379 -2.27 -20.36 17.06
CA THR A 379 -2.30 -21.17 15.83
C THR A 379 -3.51 -20.78 14.98
N ILE A 380 -3.25 -20.38 13.73
CA ILE A 380 -4.29 -20.17 12.71
C ILE A 380 -4.97 -21.54 12.46
N PRO A 381 -6.31 -21.61 12.27
CA PRO A 381 -6.98 -22.87 11.92
C PRO A 381 -6.52 -23.37 10.55
N ASP A 382 -6.15 -24.64 10.41
CA ASP A 382 -5.58 -25.16 9.15
C ASP A 382 -6.62 -25.91 8.30
N THR A 383 -7.70 -26.39 8.91
CA THR A 383 -8.73 -27.20 8.23
C THR A 383 -10.15 -26.72 8.50
N THR A 384 -10.86 -26.42 7.41
CA THR A 384 -12.28 -26.05 7.41
C THR A 384 -13.08 -27.09 6.63
N ILE A 385 -14.21 -27.58 7.13
CA ILE A 385 -15.02 -28.56 6.38
C ILE A 385 -16.51 -28.25 6.50
N TYR A 386 -17.20 -28.19 5.36
CA TYR A 386 -18.66 -28.01 5.33
C TYR A 386 -19.40 -29.25 5.84
N TRP A 387 -20.43 -29.02 6.66
CA TRP A 387 -21.32 -30.05 7.18
C TRP A 387 -22.79 -29.63 6.99
N GLY A 388 -23.67 -30.58 6.67
CA GLY A 388 -25.10 -30.32 6.50
C GLY A 388 -25.68 -30.80 5.16
N GLN A 389 -24.85 -31.25 4.22
CA GLN A 389 -25.32 -31.57 2.87
C GLN A 389 -25.46 -33.06 2.60
N ASN A 390 -24.81 -33.92 3.38
CA ASN A 390 -24.83 -35.37 3.22
C ASN A 390 -24.53 -35.82 1.78
N SER A 391 -23.45 -35.33 1.19
CA SER A 391 -23.08 -35.64 -0.20
C SER A 391 -22.87 -37.13 -0.44
N VAL A 392 -22.48 -37.91 0.59
CA VAL A 392 -22.44 -39.37 0.53
C VAL A 392 -23.85 -39.97 0.36
N GLY A 393 -24.83 -39.53 1.16
CA GLY A 393 -26.20 -40.04 1.08
C GLY A 393 -26.94 -39.64 -0.20
N ALA A 394 -26.43 -38.63 -0.93
CA ALA A 394 -26.92 -38.28 -2.26
C ALA A 394 -26.49 -39.29 -3.36
N ILE A 395 -25.50 -40.14 -3.09
CA ILE A 395 -25.07 -41.20 -4.02
C ILE A 395 -26.08 -42.35 -3.96
N ALA A 396 -26.69 -42.66 -5.11
CA ALA A 396 -27.70 -43.70 -5.24
C ALA A 396 -27.18 -45.07 -4.75
N GLY A 397 -27.95 -45.72 -3.88
CA GLY A 397 -27.64 -47.05 -3.34
C GLY A 397 -26.79 -47.05 -2.05
N THR A 398 -26.37 -45.89 -1.55
CA THR A 398 -25.57 -45.80 -0.31
C THR A 398 -26.42 -46.09 0.93
N PRO A 399 -26.02 -47.05 1.80
CA PRO A 399 -26.73 -47.36 3.03
C PRO A 399 -26.83 -46.15 3.98
N SER A 400 -27.95 -46.00 4.69
CA SER A 400 -28.14 -44.92 5.67
C SER A 400 -27.14 -44.94 6.82
N SER A 401 -26.49 -46.08 7.06
CA SER A 401 -25.37 -46.21 8.00
C SER A 401 -24.13 -45.40 7.59
N GLU A 402 -23.99 -45.04 6.31
CA GLU A 402 -22.85 -44.28 5.79
C GLU A 402 -23.16 -42.79 5.56
N TRP A 403 -24.43 -42.40 5.69
CA TRP A 403 -24.85 -41.01 5.60
C TRP A 403 -24.20 -40.16 6.68
N GLN A 404 -24.23 -38.84 6.45
CA GLN A 404 -23.73 -37.81 7.35
C GLN A 404 -24.21 -38.04 8.79
N LYS A 405 -23.26 -37.99 9.72
CA LYS A 405 -23.46 -38.15 11.16
C LYS A 405 -23.77 -36.82 11.83
N PRO A 406 -24.24 -36.82 13.10
CA PRO A 406 -24.39 -35.59 13.87
C PRO A 406 -23.07 -34.79 13.90
N ILE A 407 -23.16 -33.46 13.98
CA ILE A 407 -21.97 -32.59 13.88
C ILE A 407 -20.92 -32.92 14.97
N SER A 408 -21.36 -33.31 16.17
CA SER A 408 -20.49 -33.72 17.29
C SER A 408 -19.60 -34.92 16.96
N PHE A 409 -20.03 -35.81 16.07
CA PHE A 409 -19.24 -36.94 15.60
C PHE A 409 -17.95 -36.49 14.92
N TYR A 410 -18.04 -35.45 14.09
CA TYR A 410 -16.90 -34.90 13.34
C TYR A 410 -16.00 -33.99 14.20
N CYS A 411 -16.45 -33.62 15.40
CA CYS A 411 -15.70 -32.80 16.35
C CYS A 411 -14.93 -33.62 17.40
N ALA A 412 -15.04 -34.95 17.36
CA ALA A 412 -14.48 -35.85 18.38
C ALA A 412 -12.95 -35.95 18.34
N ASP A 413 -12.31 -35.53 17.25
CA ASP A 413 -10.86 -35.50 17.09
C ASP A 413 -10.35 -34.14 16.55
N ASP A 414 -9.07 -34.07 16.20
CA ASP A 414 -8.36 -32.87 15.78
C ASP A 414 -8.39 -32.61 14.27
N ALA A 415 -9.11 -33.41 13.48
CA ALA A 415 -9.08 -33.32 12.01
C ALA A 415 -9.66 -32.02 11.45
N ILE A 416 -10.67 -31.45 12.10
CA ILE A 416 -11.41 -30.26 11.62
C ILE A 416 -11.31 -29.14 12.64
N ASP A 417 -10.90 -27.94 12.23
CA ASP A 417 -10.84 -26.77 13.12
C ASP A 417 -12.08 -25.88 13.02
N VAL A 418 -12.65 -25.75 11.82
CA VAL A 418 -13.81 -24.89 11.52
C VAL A 418 -14.88 -25.67 10.75
N ILE A 419 -16.14 -25.56 11.17
CA ILE A 419 -17.29 -26.23 10.54
C ILE A 419 -18.35 -25.19 10.15
N PRO A 420 -18.40 -24.78 8.87
CA PRO A 420 -19.53 -24.07 8.32
C PRO A 420 -20.73 -25.02 8.17
N VAL A 421 -21.83 -24.69 8.87
CA VAL A 421 -23.10 -25.42 8.81
C VAL A 421 -23.87 -24.95 7.58
N ALA A 422 -24.07 -25.85 6.62
CA ALA A 422 -24.63 -25.59 5.30
C ALA A 422 -26.00 -26.27 5.12
N PHE A 423 -27.08 -25.57 4.76
CA PHE A 423 -27.18 -24.12 4.49
C PHE A 423 -28.45 -23.47 4.98
N VAL A 424 -28.36 -22.16 5.25
CA VAL A 424 -29.49 -21.24 5.11
C VAL A 424 -29.68 -20.95 3.63
N ASN A 425 -30.56 -21.72 2.98
CA ASN A 425 -30.73 -21.74 1.54
C ASN A 425 -31.82 -20.78 1.02
N GLY A 426 -32.50 -20.04 1.89
CA GLY A 426 -33.41 -18.96 1.51
C GLY A 426 -33.43 -17.85 2.56
N PHE A 427 -33.30 -16.58 2.13
CA PHE A 427 -33.20 -15.44 3.06
C PHE A 427 -34.58 -14.91 3.51
N PHE A 428 -35.53 -14.79 2.59
CA PHE A 428 -36.86 -14.22 2.87
C PHE A 428 -37.94 -15.23 2.47
N SER A 429 -38.22 -16.20 3.33
CA SER A 429 -39.22 -17.26 3.11
C SER A 429 -40.56 -16.91 3.77
N THR A 430 -41.37 -17.92 4.06
CA THR A 430 -42.65 -17.79 4.76
C THR A 430 -42.46 -17.05 6.08
N GLY A 431 -43.28 -16.02 6.30
CA GLY A 431 -43.21 -15.17 7.50
C GLY A 431 -42.03 -14.18 7.50
N GLY A 432 -41.30 -14.03 6.39
CA GLY A 432 -40.17 -13.11 6.27
C GLY A 432 -38.87 -13.61 6.92
N LEU A 433 -38.89 -14.80 7.53
CA LEU A 433 -37.71 -15.45 8.11
C LEU A 433 -36.96 -16.31 7.07
N PRO A 434 -35.68 -16.62 7.33
CA PRO A 434 -34.94 -17.54 6.49
C PRO A 434 -35.48 -18.98 6.57
N THR A 435 -35.09 -19.80 5.59
CA THR A 435 -35.24 -21.27 5.63
C THR A 435 -33.88 -21.93 5.43
N MET A 436 -33.73 -23.16 5.92
CA MET A 436 -32.47 -23.91 5.91
C MET A 436 -32.71 -25.39 5.67
N ASN A 437 -31.72 -26.08 5.11
CA ASN A 437 -31.76 -27.53 4.88
C ASN A 437 -30.38 -28.13 5.21
N LEU A 438 -30.34 -29.00 6.22
CA LEU A 438 -29.18 -29.76 6.69
C LEU A 438 -29.30 -31.25 6.36
N ALA A 439 -29.87 -31.54 5.18
CA ALA A 439 -30.10 -32.86 4.63
C ALA A 439 -30.82 -33.79 5.61
N ASN A 440 -30.23 -34.95 5.94
CA ASN A 440 -30.82 -35.93 6.85
C ASN A 440 -30.80 -35.49 8.33
N SER A 441 -30.13 -34.38 8.67
CA SER A 441 -29.97 -33.94 10.06
C SER A 441 -31.10 -33.03 10.51
N CYS A 442 -31.48 -32.04 9.69
CA CYS A 442 -32.64 -31.20 9.96
C CYS A 442 -33.09 -30.44 8.71
N ASN A 443 -34.36 -30.51 8.33
CA ASN A 443 -34.88 -29.80 7.16
C ASN A 443 -36.40 -29.54 7.28
N PRO A 444 -36.98 -28.59 6.52
CA PRO A 444 -38.40 -28.22 6.65
C PRO A 444 -39.38 -29.31 6.21
N THR A 445 -38.92 -30.34 5.51
CA THR A 445 -39.78 -31.46 5.07
C THR A 445 -39.90 -32.53 6.15
N ASN A 446 -38.81 -32.82 6.86
CA ASN A 446 -38.73 -33.92 7.82
C ASN A 446 -38.83 -33.48 9.28
N ASN A 447 -38.73 -32.17 9.55
CA ASN A 447 -38.78 -31.59 10.88
C ASN A 447 -39.94 -30.59 10.99
N ALA A 448 -40.45 -30.43 12.20
CA ALA A 448 -41.42 -29.36 12.48
C ALA A 448 -40.77 -27.99 12.19
N THR A 449 -41.54 -27.06 11.65
CA THR A 449 -41.12 -25.66 11.49
C THR A 449 -41.76 -24.78 12.57
N PHE A 450 -41.14 -23.64 12.85
CA PHE A 450 -41.75 -22.67 13.75
C PHE A 450 -43.08 -22.16 13.18
N PRO A 451 -44.12 -21.96 14.00
CA PRO A 451 -45.44 -21.53 13.53
C PRO A 451 -45.38 -20.29 12.63
N GLY A 452 -46.01 -20.38 11.45
CA GLY A 452 -46.05 -19.28 10.47
C GLY A 452 -44.77 -19.10 9.65
N THR A 453 -43.83 -20.05 9.71
CA THR A 453 -42.52 -19.96 9.03
C THR A 453 -42.16 -21.25 8.31
N SER A 454 -41.18 -21.18 7.41
CA SER A 454 -40.51 -22.35 6.82
C SER A 454 -39.17 -22.66 7.48
N LEU A 455 -38.90 -22.10 8.67
CA LEU A 455 -37.66 -22.33 9.41
C LEU A 455 -37.81 -23.61 10.25
N PRO A 456 -37.05 -24.68 9.99
CA PRO A 456 -37.14 -25.90 10.78
C PRO A 456 -36.65 -25.66 12.22
N ASP A 457 -37.32 -26.28 13.18
CA ASP A 457 -36.85 -26.39 14.57
C ASP A 457 -35.85 -27.55 14.66
N CYS A 458 -34.58 -27.18 14.80
CA CYS A 458 -33.44 -28.08 14.89
C CYS A 458 -32.83 -28.03 16.30
N ALA A 459 -33.60 -27.71 17.36
CA ALA A 459 -33.07 -27.55 18.71
C ALA A 459 -32.32 -28.78 19.23
N GLY A 460 -32.60 -29.97 18.68
CA GLY A 460 -31.84 -31.19 18.95
C GLY A 460 -30.34 -31.10 18.64
N LEU A 461 -29.92 -30.21 17.73
CA LEU A 461 -28.51 -29.98 17.38
C LEU A 461 -27.77 -29.10 18.41
N ALA A 462 -28.47 -28.47 19.35
CA ALA A 462 -27.87 -27.54 20.31
C ALA A 462 -26.75 -28.18 21.14
N ALA A 463 -26.99 -29.41 21.63
CA ALA A 463 -26.02 -30.15 22.42
C ALA A 463 -24.80 -30.56 21.59
N ASP A 464 -25.00 -30.92 20.32
CA ASP A 464 -23.91 -31.31 19.43
C ASP A 464 -23.02 -30.11 19.06
N ILE A 465 -23.63 -28.96 18.77
CA ILE A 465 -22.92 -27.70 18.52
C ILE A 465 -22.10 -27.29 19.75
N ALA A 466 -22.70 -27.35 20.94
CA ALA A 466 -22.01 -27.04 22.19
C ALA A 466 -20.84 -28.00 22.45
N ALA A 467 -21.00 -29.30 22.14
CA ALA A 467 -19.92 -30.28 22.24
C ALA A 467 -18.75 -29.95 21.29
N CYS A 468 -19.04 -29.55 20.05
CA CYS A 468 -18.03 -29.10 19.10
C CYS A 468 -17.26 -27.86 19.60
N GLN A 469 -17.98 -26.85 20.07
CA GLN A 469 -17.38 -25.63 20.61
C GLN A 469 -16.55 -25.91 21.87
N ALA A 470 -17.00 -26.82 22.74
CA ALA A 470 -16.25 -27.29 23.91
C ALA A 470 -15.00 -28.09 23.53
N ALA A 471 -15.04 -28.87 22.45
CA ALA A 471 -13.86 -29.49 21.82
C ALA A 471 -12.97 -28.45 21.12
N GLY A 472 -13.38 -27.19 21.11
CA GLY A 472 -12.60 -26.08 20.64
C GLY A 472 -12.75 -25.77 19.15
N LYS A 473 -13.74 -26.35 18.49
CA LYS A 473 -14.03 -26.13 17.07
C LYS A 473 -14.83 -24.85 16.89
N LEU A 474 -14.57 -24.11 15.81
CA LEU A 474 -15.41 -22.98 15.43
C LEU A 474 -16.58 -23.51 14.61
N VAL A 475 -17.81 -23.13 14.98
CA VAL A 475 -19.02 -23.52 14.25
C VAL A 475 -19.68 -22.25 13.70
N THR A 476 -19.75 -22.10 12.38
CA THR A 476 -20.35 -20.93 11.71
C THR A 476 -21.60 -21.34 10.94
N ILE A 477 -22.50 -20.39 10.64
CA ILE A 477 -23.63 -20.63 9.74
C ILE A 477 -23.29 -20.17 8.32
N SER A 478 -23.50 -21.02 7.34
CA SER A 478 -23.30 -20.66 5.93
C SER A 478 -24.62 -20.24 5.26
N LEU A 479 -24.58 -19.07 4.63
CA LEU A 479 -25.72 -18.42 3.98
C LEU A 479 -25.61 -18.56 2.47
N GLY A 480 -26.62 -19.17 1.83
CA GLY A 480 -26.68 -19.40 0.38
C GLY A 480 -26.39 -20.85 -0.02
N GLY A 481 -25.44 -21.07 -0.94
CA GLY A 481 -24.84 -22.35 -1.34
C GLY A 481 -25.71 -23.45 -1.98
N ALA A 482 -27.02 -23.51 -1.70
CA ALA A 482 -27.89 -24.55 -2.26
C ALA A 482 -28.64 -24.09 -3.53
N THR A 483 -28.91 -22.79 -3.67
CA THR A 483 -29.55 -22.21 -4.87
C THR A 483 -28.97 -20.82 -5.17
N GLY A 484 -28.95 -20.40 -6.44
CA GLY A 484 -28.56 -19.04 -6.85
C GLY A 484 -29.65 -17.98 -6.65
N GLY A 485 -30.68 -18.26 -5.84
CA GLY A 485 -31.87 -17.42 -5.69
C GLY A 485 -31.86 -16.47 -4.49
N VAL A 486 -30.77 -16.41 -3.73
CA VAL A 486 -30.65 -15.56 -2.52
C VAL A 486 -29.94 -14.24 -2.82
N GLY A 487 -30.32 -13.18 -2.12
CA GLY A 487 -29.73 -11.85 -2.31
C GLY A 487 -30.52 -10.75 -1.61
N PHE A 488 -29.98 -9.54 -1.67
CA PHE A 488 -30.62 -8.34 -1.13
C PHE A 488 -30.97 -7.35 -2.25
N ALA A 489 -32.12 -6.70 -2.12
CA ALA A 489 -32.56 -5.62 -2.98
C ALA A 489 -31.89 -4.28 -2.62
N SER A 490 -31.42 -4.10 -1.38
CA SER A 490 -30.80 -2.86 -0.91
C SER A 490 -29.90 -3.07 0.31
N ASN A 491 -29.10 -2.04 0.62
CA ASN A 491 -28.31 -1.99 1.87
C ASN A 491 -29.16 -2.07 3.12
N ALA A 492 -30.32 -1.41 3.15
CA ALA A 492 -31.24 -1.48 4.28
C ALA A 492 -31.76 -2.91 4.51
N GLN A 493 -32.05 -3.64 3.43
CA GLN A 493 -32.47 -5.04 3.54
C GLN A 493 -31.32 -5.94 4.00
N GLY A 494 -30.08 -5.70 3.52
CA GLY A 494 -28.90 -6.41 4.00
C GLY A 494 -28.66 -6.19 5.50
N GLN A 495 -28.78 -4.95 5.98
CA GLN A 495 -28.66 -4.60 7.40
C GLN A 495 -29.75 -5.26 8.26
N GLN A 496 -31.01 -5.21 7.83
CA GLN A 496 -32.12 -5.88 8.54
C GLN A 496 -31.95 -7.40 8.60
N PHE A 497 -31.42 -7.99 7.53
CA PHE A 497 -31.17 -9.42 7.50
C PHE A 497 -29.96 -9.80 8.37
N ALA A 498 -28.94 -8.96 8.49
CA ALA A 498 -27.84 -9.14 9.44
C ALA A 498 -28.35 -9.22 10.89
N GLN A 499 -29.24 -8.30 11.28
CA GLN A 499 -29.90 -8.36 12.59
C GLN A 499 -30.69 -9.67 12.75
N THR A 500 -31.42 -10.09 11.71
CA THR A 500 -32.17 -11.37 11.73
C THR A 500 -31.23 -12.58 11.95
N ILE A 501 -30.11 -12.65 11.24
CA ILE A 501 -29.10 -13.71 11.44
C ILE A 501 -28.49 -13.63 12.84
N TRP A 502 -28.25 -12.42 13.34
CA TRP A 502 -27.73 -12.20 14.67
C TRP A 502 -28.66 -12.75 15.76
N ASP A 503 -29.96 -12.51 15.65
CA ASP A 503 -30.99 -12.94 16.60
C ASP A 503 -31.30 -14.44 16.53
N LEU A 504 -31.22 -15.04 15.34
CA LEU A 504 -31.52 -16.46 15.15
C LEU A 504 -30.34 -17.38 15.47
N PHE A 505 -29.11 -16.98 15.14
CA PHE A 505 -27.96 -17.90 15.15
C PHE A 505 -26.78 -17.41 16.00
N LEU A 506 -26.62 -16.09 16.18
CA LEU A 506 -25.46 -15.50 16.85
C LEU A 506 -25.86 -14.94 18.23
N GLY A 507 -25.26 -13.81 18.62
CA GLY A 507 -25.36 -13.25 19.97
C GLY A 507 -26.68 -12.56 20.32
N GLY A 508 -27.62 -12.46 19.38
CA GLY A 508 -28.94 -11.88 19.61
C GLY A 508 -29.92 -12.87 20.25
N SER A 509 -31.21 -12.51 20.26
CA SER A 509 -32.25 -13.34 20.90
C SER A 509 -33.51 -13.41 20.04
N SER A 510 -34.07 -14.61 19.91
CA SER A 510 -35.36 -14.85 19.23
C SER A 510 -36.07 -16.04 19.87
N SER A 511 -37.40 -16.08 19.80
CA SER A 511 -38.20 -17.25 20.15
C SER A 511 -38.18 -18.34 19.08
N THR A 512 -37.63 -18.06 17.89
CA THR A 512 -37.58 -18.96 16.73
C THR A 512 -36.15 -19.40 16.39
N ARG A 513 -35.27 -19.50 17.40
CA ARG A 513 -33.89 -19.95 17.18
C ARG A 513 -33.86 -21.42 16.76
N PRO A 514 -33.38 -21.74 15.55
CA PRO A 514 -33.46 -23.11 15.02
C PRO A 514 -32.52 -24.06 15.75
N PHE A 515 -31.43 -23.59 16.36
CA PHE A 515 -30.54 -24.43 17.18
C PHE A 515 -30.77 -24.25 18.69
N GLY A 516 -31.99 -23.90 19.08
CA GLY A 516 -32.33 -23.64 20.48
C GLY A 516 -31.43 -22.57 21.11
N ASN A 517 -30.78 -22.91 22.21
CA ASN A 517 -29.89 -22.00 22.95
C ASN A 517 -28.44 -21.94 22.42
N ALA A 518 -28.10 -22.69 21.36
CA ALA A 518 -26.76 -22.63 20.79
C ALA A 518 -26.49 -21.26 20.14
N VAL A 519 -25.29 -20.73 20.39
CA VAL A 519 -24.79 -19.46 19.82
C VAL A 519 -23.56 -19.77 18.98
N LEU A 520 -23.68 -19.62 17.67
CA LEU A 520 -22.60 -19.94 16.73
C LEU A 520 -21.45 -18.91 16.84
N ASP A 521 -20.33 -19.23 16.20
CA ASP A 521 -19.08 -18.46 16.26
C ASP A 521 -18.93 -17.50 15.09
N GLY A 522 -19.87 -17.46 14.16
CA GLY A 522 -19.76 -16.60 12.99
C GLY A 522 -20.71 -16.93 11.86
N VAL A 523 -20.51 -16.23 10.75
CA VAL A 523 -21.28 -16.34 9.51
C VAL A 523 -20.33 -16.55 8.33
N ASP A 524 -20.77 -17.33 7.36
CA ASP A 524 -20.10 -17.60 6.10
C ASP A 524 -21.01 -17.19 4.93
N LEU A 525 -20.50 -16.37 4.01
CA LEU A 525 -21.21 -15.93 2.80
C LEU A 525 -20.89 -16.83 1.60
N ASP A 526 -21.82 -17.73 1.32
CA ASP A 526 -21.80 -18.67 0.21
C ASP A 526 -22.75 -18.17 -0.91
N ILE A 527 -22.34 -17.09 -1.59
CA ILE A 527 -23.21 -16.38 -2.55
C ILE A 527 -22.84 -16.74 -3.98
N GLU A 528 -23.75 -17.44 -4.64
CA GLU A 528 -23.48 -18.15 -5.89
C GLU A 528 -24.00 -17.40 -7.14
N ALA A 529 -24.87 -16.41 -6.95
CA ALA A 529 -25.41 -15.57 -8.02
C ALA A 529 -26.02 -14.27 -7.46
N GLY A 530 -26.37 -13.34 -8.35
CA GLY A 530 -26.97 -12.06 -7.99
C GLY A 530 -25.98 -10.91 -8.00
N THR A 531 -26.37 -9.77 -7.41
CA THR A 531 -25.50 -8.59 -7.30
C THR A 531 -24.92 -8.51 -5.90
N GLY A 532 -23.73 -7.92 -5.74
CA GLY A 532 -23.13 -7.62 -4.43
C GLY A 532 -23.88 -6.57 -3.59
N SER A 533 -25.07 -6.13 -4.03
CA SER A 533 -25.90 -5.16 -3.32
C SER A 533 -26.26 -5.66 -1.92
N GLY A 534 -26.12 -4.79 -0.92
CA GLY A 534 -26.49 -5.05 0.46
C GLY A 534 -25.55 -5.94 1.28
N TYR A 535 -24.62 -6.68 0.66
CA TYR A 535 -23.72 -7.57 1.40
C TYR A 535 -22.65 -6.82 2.20
N THR A 536 -22.13 -5.69 1.71
CA THR A 536 -21.23 -4.83 2.52
C THR A 536 -21.95 -4.34 3.77
N ALA A 537 -23.19 -3.83 3.62
CA ALA A 537 -24.00 -3.40 4.75
C ALA A 537 -24.35 -4.54 5.71
N PHE A 538 -24.59 -5.75 5.19
CA PHE A 538 -24.78 -6.95 6.02
C PHE A 538 -23.54 -7.24 6.87
N VAL A 539 -22.34 -7.26 6.26
CA VAL A 539 -21.09 -7.55 6.98
C VAL A 539 -20.80 -6.47 8.01
N ASP A 540 -20.94 -5.20 7.64
CA ASP A 540 -20.70 -4.07 8.54
C ASP A 540 -21.64 -4.11 9.75
N GLU A 541 -22.90 -4.49 9.56
CA GLU A 541 -23.86 -4.65 10.66
C GLU A 541 -23.49 -5.82 11.57
N ILE A 542 -23.11 -6.98 11.03
CA ILE A 542 -22.63 -8.11 11.85
C ILE A 542 -21.40 -7.69 12.67
N ARG A 543 -20.47 -6.94 12.09
CA ARG A 543 -19.29 -6.42 12.80
C ARG A 543 -19.68 -5.42 13.88
N SER A 544 -20.64 -4.55 13.61
CA SER A 544 -21.19 -3.59 14.57
C SER A 544 -21.80 -4.31 15.78
N LEU A 545 -22.69 -5.28 15.55
CA LEU A 545 -23.35 -6.07 16.59
C LEU A 545 -22.37 -6.91 17.42
N ALA A 546 -21.27 -7.36 16.80
CA ALA A 546 -20.23 -8.15 17.46
C ALA A 546 -19.22 -7.31 18.27
N SER A 547 -19.22 -5.97 18.15
CA SER A 547 -18.19 -5.11 18.72
C SER A 547 -18.08 -5.18 20.25
N ASP A 548 -19.23 -5.32 20.94
CA ASP A 548 -19.32 -5.42 22.41
C ASP A 548 -19.55 -6.87 22.90
N ALA A 549 -19.42 -7.85 22.02
CA ALA A 549 -19.75 -9.23 22.37
C ALA A 549 -18.67 -9.92 23.21
N SER A 550 -19.08 -10.85 24.06
CA SER A 550 -18.18 -11.57 24.99
C SER A 550 -17.23 -12.56 24.31
N LYS A 551 -17.44 -12.83 23.01
CA LYS A 551 -16.57 -13.66 22.17
C LYS A 551 -16.45 -13.06 20.78
N ARG A 552 -15.35 -13.39 20.08
CA ARG A 552 -15.15 -13.00 18.68
C ARG A 552 -16.12 -13.75 17.77
N TYR A 553 -16.75 -13.02 16.85
CA TYR A 553 -17.55 -13.57 15.76
C TYR A 553 -16.77 -13.47 14.44
N TYR A 554 -16.64 -14.60 13.75
CA TYR A 554 -15.95 -14.70 12.47
C TYR A 554 -16.91 -14.38 11.32
N VAL A 555 -16.42 -13.62 10.34
CA VAL A 555 -17.14 -13.38 9.08
C VAL A 555 -16.27 -13.91 7.94
N THR A 556 -16.75 -14.96 7.28
CA THR A 556 -16.06 -15.59 6.15
C THR A 556 -16.89 -15.48 4.89
N ALA A 557 -16.27 -15.72 3.75
CA ALA A 557 -16.96 -15.83 2.47
C ALA A 557 -16.38 -16.98 1.68
N ALA A 558 -17.20 -17.59 0.83
CA ALA A 558 -16.76 -18.64 -0.07
C ALA A 558 -16.97 -18.21 -1.53
N PRO A 559 -16.16 -17.26 -2.03
CA PRO A 559 -16.28 -16.72 -3.38
C PRO A 559 -15.86 -17.76 -4.43
N GLN A 560 -16.34 -17.62 -5.67
CA GLN A 560 -15.82 -18.35 -6.82
C GLN A 560 -14.39 -17.90 -7.12
N CYS A 561 -13.53 -18.80 -7.58
CA CYS A 561 -12.08 -18.55 -7.64
C CYS A 561 -11.69 -17.62 -8.78
N VAL A 562 -12.59 -17.19 -9.67
CA VAL A 562 -12.18 -16.11 -10.59
C VAL A 562 -12.12 -14.84 -9.76
N TYR A 563 -10.92 -14.27 -9.59
CA TYR A 563 -10.80 -12.92 -9.01
C TYR A 563 -10.88 -11.84 -10.11
N PRO A 564 -11.76 -10.83 -10.00
CA PRO A 564 -12.74 -10.62 -8.93
C PRO A 564 -13.97 -11.54 -9.06
N ASP A 565 -14.50 -11.97 -7.91
CA ASP A 565 -15.70 -12.79 -7.84
C ASP A 565 -16.93 -12.05 -8.39
N GLY A 566 -17.82 -12.76 -9.10
CA GLY A 566 -18.96 -12.14 -9.77
C GLY A 566 -20.04 -11.59 -8.83
N ALA A 567 -20.22 -12.20 -7.65
CA ALA A 567 -21.28 -11.84 -6.70
C ALA A 567 -20.76 -10.96 -5.56
N LEU A 568 -19.58 -11.29 -5.02
CA LEU A 568 -18.94 -10.66 -3.88
C LEU A 568 -17.70 -9.84 -4.26
N GLY A 569 -17.27 -9.78 -5.52
CA GLY A 569 -16.02 -9.11 -5.89
C GLY A 569 -15.89 -7.65 -5.43
N SER A 570 -16.97 -6.87 -5.46
CA SER A 570 -17.00 -5.51 -4.90
C SER A 570 -17.08 -5.49 -3.37
N VAL A 571 -17.70 -6.51 -2.78
CA VAL A 571 -17.89 -6.68 -1.33
C VAL A 571 -16.57 -7.07 -0.67
N LEU A 572 -15.81 -7.99 -1.26
CA LEU A 572 -14.49 -8.44 -0.79
C LEU A 572 -13.49 -7.28 -0.65
N ASN A 573 -13.65 -6.22 -1.44
CA ASN A 573 -12.78 -5.04 -1.40
C ASN A 573 -13.26 -3.93 -0.46
N THR A 574 -14.47 -4.06 0.09
CA THR A 574 -15.11 -3.00 0.90
C THR A 574 -15.47 -3.45 2.32
N ALA A 575 -15.72 -4.74 2.52
CA ALA A 575 -16.09 -5.33 3.81
C ALA A 575 -14.95 -6.17 4.42
N SER A 576 -14.90 -6.23 5.75
CA SER A 576 -13.83 -6.91 6.50
C SER A 576 -14.15 -8.40 6.74
N PHE A 577 -13.49 -9.28 5.98
CA PHE A 577 -13.59 -10.75 6.11
C PHE A 577 -12.40 -11.33 6.89
N ASP A 578 -12.63 -12.32 7.76
CA ASP A 578 -11.57 -13.04 8.49
C ASP A 578 -10.88 -14.10 7.63
N ALA A 579 -11.64 -14.77 6.76
CA ALA A 579 -11.12 -15.76 5.84
C ALA A 579 -12.00 -15.84 4.58
N ILE A 580 -11.40 -16.28 3.48
CA ILE A 580 -12.11 -16.66 2.27
C ILE A 580 -11.85 -18.12 1.91
N TYR A 581 -12.89 -18.82 1.46
CA TYR A 581 -12.85 -20.21 1.06
C TYR A 581 -13.03 -20.30 -0.47
N GLY A 582 -11.93 -20.36 -1.23
CA GLY A 582 -12.00 -20.28 -2.71
C GLY A 582 -12.78 -21.44 -3.33
N LYS A 583 -13.87 -21.14 -4.07
CA LYS A 583 -14.71 -22.08 -4.83
C LYS A 583 -14.37 -22.10 -6.31
N HIS A 584 -14.90 -22.98 -7.16
CA HIS A 584 -14.37 -23.18 -8.51
C HIS A 584 -15.46 -23.34 -9.64
N LEU A 585 -15.81 -22.28 -10.43
CA LEU A 585 -16.72 -22.09 -11.62
C LEU A 585 -16.15 -22.05 -13.09
N THR A 586 -16.55 -22.89 -14.08
CA THR A 586 -16.30 -22.67 -15.55
C THR A 586 -17.61 -22.54 -16.31
N LEU A 587 -17.67 -21.56 -17.24
CA LEU A 587 -18.65 -21.49 -18.33
C LEU A 587 -18.43 -22.60 -19.36
N ARG A 588 -19.39 -23.52 -19.51
CA ARG A 588 -19.65 -24.12 -20.83
C ARG A 588 -20.81 -23.39 -21.49
N THR A 589 -20.66 -23.17 -22.79
CA THR A 589 -21.66 -22.65 -23.72
C THR A 589 -23.02 -23.36 -23.57
N PRO A 590 -24.14 -22.68 -23.93
CA PRO A 590 -25.48 -23.13 -23.59
C PRO A 590 -25.85 -24.42 -24.33
N SER A 591 -26.08 -25.50 -23.58
CA SER A 591 -26.92 -26.60 -24.04
C SER A 591 -28.38 -26.28 -23.68
N PRO A 592 -29.35 -26.36 -24.61
CA PRO A 592 -30.73 -25.93 -24.35
C PRO A 592 -31.48 -26.74 -23.29
N ASP A 593 -30.95 -27.89 -22.84
CA ASP A 593 -31.76 -28.90 -22.13
C ASP A 593 -31.32 -29.21 -20.68
N LEU A 594 -30.43 -28.43 -20.05
CA LEU A 594 -30.16 -28.56 -18.61
C LEU A 594 -30.65 -27.33 -17.84
N LYS A 595 -31.89 -27.43 -17.37
CA LYS A 595 -32.41 -26.60 -16.27
C LYS A 595 -31.63 -26.96 -15.01
N ASN A 596 -30.86 -25.99 -14.50
CA ASN A 596 -30.19 -25.94 -13.18
C ASN A 596 -28.73 -26.43 -13.13
N PRO A 597 -27.72 -25.55 -13.34
CA PRO A 597 -26.35 -25.83 -12.94
C PRO A 597 -26.14 -25.34 -11.48
N SER A 598 -26.16 -26.27 -10.52
CA SER A 598 -25.85 -26.00 -9.11
C SER A 598 -24.33 -26.02 -8.86
N VAL A 599 -23.77 -24.89 -8.38
CA VAL A 599 -22.72 -24.64 -7.33
C VAL A 599 -21.61 -25.69 -7.12
N GLN A 600 -20.35 -25.47 -7.56
CA GLN A 600 -19.33 -26.53 -7.50
C GLN A 600 -17.86 -26.08 -7.22
N PHE A 601 -17.15 -26.90 -6.41
CA PHE A 601 -15.74 -26.80 -5.99
C PHE A 601 -14.73 -27.37 -6.98
N TYR A 602 -15.17 -27.74 -8.18
CA TYR A 602 -14.42 -28.68 -9.01
C TYR A 602 -14.40 -28.38 -10.49
N ASN A 603 -15.14 -27.38 -10.96
CA ASN A 603 -15.35 -27.19 -12.38
C ASN A 603 -15.00 -25.78 -12.86
N ASN A 604 -13.97 -25.08 -12.33
CA ASN A 604 -13.42 -23.76 -12.79
C ASN A 604 -12.20 -23.85 -13.73
N PRO A 605 -11.95 -22.86 -14.62
CA PRO A 605 -10.64 -22.62 -15.19
C PRO A 605 -9.56 -22.47 -14.12
N CYS A 606 -9.85 -21.89 -12.95
CA CYS A 606 -8.90 -21.83 -11.82
C CYS A 606 -8.89 -23.05 -10.90
N GLY A 607 -9.49 -24.17 -11.32
CA GLY A 607 -9.54 -25.45 -10.61
C GLY A 607 -8.21 -25.95 -10.06
N LEU A 608 -8.24 -26.75 -8.99
CA LEU A 608 -7.05 -27.49 -8.52
C LEU A 608 -6.38 -28.32 -9.64
N ASN A 609 -7.17 -28.84 -10.58
CA ASN A 609 -6.69 -29.56 -11.75
C ASN A 609 -5.91 -28.68 -12.76
N THR A 610 -5.95 -27.35 -12.62
CA THR A 610 -5.17 -26.41 -13.42
C THR A 610 -4.02 -25.80 -12.62
N PHE A 611 -3.68 -26.33 -11.43
CA PHE A 611 -2.54 -25.84 -10.62
C PHE A 611 -1.22 -25.78 -11.41
N SER A 612 -0.91 -26.82 -12.19
CA SER A 612 0.26 -26.85 -13.08
C SER A 612 0.08 -25.98 -14.34
N SER A 613 -1.06 -25.32 -14.46
CA SER A 613 -1.51 -24.49 -15.57
C SER A 613 -2.12 -23.18 -15.05
N ALA A 614 -1.31 -22.31 -14.49
CA ALA A 614 -1.54 -20.91 -14.14
C ALA A 614 -2.12 -19.87 -15.16
N SER A 615 -2.55 -20.27 -16.37
CA SER A 615 -3.48 -19.51 -17.22
C SER A 615 -4.90 -19.84 -16.80
N GLY A 616 -5.05 -21.01 -16.16
CA GLY A 616 -6.15 -21.38 -15.29
C GLY A 616 -5.90 -21.00 -13.83
N TRP A 617 -4.75 -21.35 -13.23
CA TRP A 617 -4.48 -21.11 -11.80
C TRP A 617 -4.19 -19.64 -11.44
N ASP A 618 -5.15 -18.98 -10.79
CA ASP A 618 -5.11 -17.55 -10.47
C ASP A 618 -4.98 -17.24 -8.96
N PHE A 619 -4.66 -18.24 -8.15
CA PHE A 619 -4.47 -18.06 -6.69
C PHE A 619 -3.34 -17.09 -6.31
N GLY A 620 -2.40 -16.81 -7.22
CA GLY A 620 -1.46 -15.69 -7.05
C GLY A 620 -2.16 -14.32 -7.03
N LEU A 621 -3.30 -14.16 -7.70
CA LEU A 621 -4.14 -12.97 -7.63
C LEU A 621 -4.90 -12.89 -6.31
N TRP A 622 -5.37 -14.03 -5.78
CA TRP A 622 -5.98 -14.10 -4.45
C TRP A 622 -4.97 -13.78 -3.35
N ASP A 623 -3.74 -14.26 -3.47
CA ASP A 623 -2.66 -13.87 -2.57
C ASP A 623 -2.35 -12.38 -2.65
N ALA A 624 -2.28 -11.83 -3.87
CA ALA A 624 -2.11 -10.41 -4.06
C ALA A 624 -3.27 -9.61 -3.44
N TRP A 625 -4.53 -10.02 -3.65
CA TRP A 625 -5.71 -9.38 -3.04
C TRP A 625 -5.63 -9.42 -1.52
N ALA A 626 -5.39 -10.59 -0.93
CA ALA A 626 -5.33 -10.77 0.52
C ALA A 626 -4.28 -9.87 1.17
N ARG A 627 -3.13 -9.69 0.50
CA ARG A 627 -2.04 -8.86 1.01
C ARG A 627 -2.15 -7.38 0.68
N THR A 628 -2.91 -6.98 -0.33
CA THR A 628 -2.84 -5.61 -0.87
C THR A 628 -4.17 -4.89 -1.01
N LEU A 629 -5.31 -5.59 -1.00
CA LEU A 629 -6.62 -5.02 -1.28
C LEU A 629 -7.67 -5.30 -0.19
N SER A 630 -7.59 -6.43 0.52
CA SER A 630 -8.53 -6.78 1.59
C SER A 630 -8.58 -5.70 2.68
N PRO A 631 -9.79 -5.27 3.14
CA PRO A 631 -9.92 -4.41 4.31
C PRO A 631 -9.38 -5.02 5.61
N ASN A 632 -9.33 -6.36 5.70
CA ASN A 632 -8.66 -7.07 6.78
C ASN A 632 -7.26 -7.54 6.31
N PRO A 633 -6.16 -6.96 6.81
CA PRO A 633 -4.79 -7.34 6.41
C PRO A 633 -4.40 -8.74 6.88
N ASN A 634 -5.16 -9.31 7.82
CA ASN A 634 -4.96 -10.66 8.33
C ASN A 634 -5.89 -11.69 7.69
N VAL A 635 -6.61 -11.32 6.62
CA VAL A 635 -7.50 -12.25 5.91
C VAL A 635 -6.69 -13.46 5.44
N LYS A 636 -7.28 -14.65 5.58
CA LYS A 636 -6.67 -15.90 5.13
C LYS A 636 -7.41 -16.50 3.96
N VAL A 637 -6.65 -17.00 2.98
CA VAL A 637 -7.19 -17.70 1.82
C VAL A 637 -7.09 -19.20 2.05
N TYR A 638 -8.22 -19.90 2.05
CA TYR A 638 -8.24 -21.36 2.12
C TYR A 638 -8.45 -21.94 0.74
N ILE A 639 -7.68 -22.98 0.44
CA ILE A 639 -7.84 -23.76 -0.78
C ILE A 639 -9.08 -24.63 -0.65
N GLY A 640 -10.13 -24.33 -1.44
CA GLY A 640 -11.31 -25.18 -1.51
C GLY A 640 -11.07 -26.42 -2.36
N ALA A 641 -11.38 -27.60 -1.83
CA ALA A 641 -11.24 -28.87 -2.53
C ALA A 641 -12.42 -29.82 -2.26
N PRO A 642 -12.84 -30.64 -3.23
CA PRO A 642 -13.67 -31.79 -2.95
C PRO A 642 -12.95 -32.78 -2.02
N ALA A 643 -13.68 -33.37 -1.10
CA ALA A 643 -13.16 -34.32 -0.13
C ALA A 643 -13.00 -35.75 -0.68
N SER A 644 -13.59 -36.03 -1.85
CA SER A 644 -13.44 -37.29 -2.59
C SER A 644 -13.67 -37.06 -4.08
N ALA A 645 -13.25 -38.02 -4.92
CA ALA A 645 -13.53 -38.00 -6.36
C ALA A 645 -15.03 -38.20 -6.69
N SER A 646 -15.86 -38.62 -5.74
CA SER A 646 -17.32 -38.76 -5.90
C SER A 646 -18.09 -37.60 -5.27
N ALA A 647 -17.46 -36.78 -4.43
CA ALA A 647 -18.01 -35.53 -3.90
C ALA A 647 -18.24 -34.49 -5.00
N ALA A 648 -17.58 -34.68 -6.15
CA ALA A 648 -17.43 -33.72 -7.20
C ALA A 648 -17.06 -34.41 -8.52
N GLY A 649 -17.54 -33.90 -9.66
CA GLY A 649 -17.21 -34.42 -11.00
C GLY A 649 -15.75 -34.20 -11.45
N SER A 650 -14.97 -33.38 -10.75
CA SER A 650 -13.55 -33.10 -11.03
C SER A 650 -12.87 -32.47 -9.79
N GLY A 651 -11.66 -31.90 -9.89
CA GLY A 651 -11.06 -31.06 -8.84
C GLY A 651 -10.53 -31.75 -7.56
N TYR A 652 -10.87 -33.03 -7.32
CA TYR A 652 -10.23 -33.83 -6.28
C TYR A 652 -8.72 -33.96 -6.54
N SER A 653 -7.92 -33.84 -5.49
CA SER A 653 -6.46 -33.97 -5.51
C SER A 653 -6.03 -34.93 -4.39
N ASP A 654 -4.84 -35.53 -4.50
CA ASP A 654 -4.28 -36.29 -3.40
C ASP A 654 -3.74 -35.38 -2.28
N LEU A 655 -3.52 -35.94 -1.09
CA LEU A 655 -3.09 -35.21 0.10
C LEU A 655 -1.75 -34.47 -0.09
N SER A 656 -0.81 -35.08 -0.80
CA SER A 656 0.52 -34.49 -0.99
C SER A 656 0.46 -33.27 -1.90
N THR A 657 -0.28 -33.38 -3.00
CA THR A 657 -0.56 -32.28 -3.91
C THR A 657 -1.32 -31.16 -3.19
N LEU A 658 -2.40 -31.48 -2.49
CA LEU A 658 -3.22 -30.47 -1.81
C LEU A 658 -2.45 -29.76 -0.68
N SER A 659 -1.65 -30.50 0.10
CA SER A 659 -0.77 -29.91 1.11
C SER A 659 0.28 -28.99 0.48
N SER A 660 0.91 -29.39 -0.63
CA SER A 660 1.87 -28.54 -1.33
C SER A 660 1.24 -27.24 -1.83
N ILE A 661 0.01 -27.32 -2.36
CA ILE A 661 -0.73 -26.14 -2.83
C ILE A 661 -1.05 -25.19 -1.66
N ALA A 662 -1.50 -25.74 -0.53
CA ALA A 662 -1.83 -24.95 0.67
C ALA A 662 -0.63 -24.17 1.27
N HIS A 663 0.61 -24.55 0.91
CA HIS A 663 1.83 -23.85 1.32
C HIS A 663 2.44 -22.98 0.21
N SER A 664 1.77 -22.85 -0.93
CA SER A 664 2.30 -22.13 -2.11
C SER A 664 2.26 -20.60 -1.98
N PHE A 665 1.56 -20.03 -0.99
CA PHE A 665 1.47 -18.58 -0.82
C PHE A 665 1.37 -18.14 0.65
N PRO A 666 1.92 -16.98 1.03
CA PRO A 666 1.98 -16.51 2.42
C PRO A 666 0.62 -16.09 3.01
N SER A 667 -0.35 -15.72 2.18
CA SER A 667 -1.72 -15.40 2.61
C SER A 667 -2.58 -16.63 2.90
N PHE A 668 -2.08 -17.84 2.61
CA PHE A 668 -2.89 -19.04 2.75
C PHE A 668 -3.06 -19.43 4.22
N GLY A 669 -4.29 -19.81 4.55
CA GLY A 669 -4.70 -20.22 5.89
C GLY A 669 -4.83 -21.73 6.07
N GLY A 670 -4.84 -22.49 4.97
CA GLY A 670 -5.04 -23.93 5.01
C GLY A 670 -5.99 -24.42 3.91
N VAL A 671 -6.70 -25.51 4.20
CA VAL A 671 -7.57 -26.19 3.25
C VAL A 671 -9.00 -26.15 3.74
N MET A 672 -9.93 -25.93 2.81
CA MET A 672 -11.35 -26.08 3.04
C MET A 672 -11.90 -27.23 2.19
N LEU A 673 -12.62 -28.17 2.81
CA LEU A 673 -13.13 -29.39 2.15
C LEU A 673 -14.65 -29.40 1.99
N TRP A 674 -15.07 -29.98 0.86
CA TRP A 674 -16.46 -30.29 0.54
C TRP A 674 -16.68 -31.80 0.33
N ASP A 675 -17.38 -32.55 1.17
CA ASP A 675 -17.97 -32.23 2.47
C ASP A 675 -17.53 -33.24 3.56
N ALA A 676 -17.94 -33.03 4.82
CA ALA A 676 -17.53 -33.87 5.95
C ALA A 676 -17.90 -35.35 5.80
N SER A 677 -19.05 -35.66 5.19
CA SER A 677 -19.46 -37.05 4.96
C SER A 677 -18.52 -37.76 3.96
N GLN A 678 -18.17 -37.05 2.89
CA GLN A 678 -17.26 -37.55 1.85
C GLN A 678 -15.82 -37.68 2.38
N ALA A 679 -15.34 -36.70 3.15
CA ALA A 679 -13.99 -36.74 3.73
C ALA A 679 -13.81 -37.96 4.64
N TYR A 680 -14.81 -38.24 5.47
CA TYR A 680 -14.75 -39.35 6.41
C TYR A 680 -14.77 -40.71 5.70
N GLN A 681 -15.66 -40.88 4.71
CA GLN A 681 -15.76 -42.12 3.92
C GLN A 681 -14.57 -42.33 2.99
N ASN A 682 -13.91 -41.26 2.55
CA ASN A 682 -12.69 -41.31 1.75
C ASN A 682 -11.43 -41.57 2.61
N GLY A 683 -11.49 -42.58 3.47
CA GLY A 683 -10.34 -43.01 4.28
C GLY A 683 -9.82 -41.96 5.26
N ARG A 684 -10.71 -41.15 5.86
CA ARG A 684 -10.35 -40.01 6.72
C ARG A 684 -9.47 -38.98 6.02
N TYR A 685 -9.89 -38.55 4.83
CA TYR A 685 -9.20 -37.51 4.04
C TYR A 685 -9.03 -36.20 4.82
N ASP A 686 -10.01 -35.86 5.67
CA ASP A 686 -9.98 -34.77 6.64
C ASP A 686 -8.76 -34.86 7.59
N LYS A 687 -8.54 -36.03 8.18
CA LYS A 687 -7.41 -36.23 9.09
C LYS A 687 -6.09 -36.26 8.32
N GLY A 688 -6.08 -36.92 7.17
CA GLY A 688 -4.89 -36.99 6.31
C GLY A 688 -4.38 -35.62 5.89
N ILE A 689 -5.27 -34.70 5.52
CA ILE A 689 -4.84 -33.34 5.14
C ILE A 689 -4.41 -32.54 6.37
N LYS A 690 -5.09 -32.66 7.51
CA LYS A 690 -4.67 -32.00 8.75
C LYS A 690 -3.26 -32.43 9.16
N ASP A 691 -3.01 -33.74 9.17
CA ASP A 691 -1.71 -34.29 9.53
C ASP A 691 -0.62 -33.85 8.52
N ALA A 692 -0.95 -33.78 7.22
CA ALA A 692 -0.04 -33.28 6.19
C ALA A 692 0.30 -31.78 6.37
N LEU A 693 -0.69 -30.94 6.69
CA LEU A 693 -0.48 -29.51 6.94
C LEU A 693 0.34 -29.28 8.20
N VAL A 694 0.06 -30.00 9.29
CA VAL A 694 0.84 -29.92 10.53
C VAL A 694 2.27 -30.42 10.33
N SER A 695 2.45 -31.52 9.59
CA SER A 695 3.78 -32.11 9.33
C SER A 695 4.64 -31.27 8.41
N ALA A 696 4.04 -30.53 7.47
CA ALA A 696 4.75 -29.62 6.58
C ALA A 696 5.45 -28.47 7.35
N GLY A 697 4.91 -28.09 8.53
CA GLY A 697 5.44 -27.00 9.34
C GLY A 697 5.27 -25.63 8.68
N GLY A 698 5.07 -24.58 9.48
CA GLY A 698 5.00 -23.20 8.97
C GLY A 698 6.36 -22.73 8.49
N THR A 699 6.81 -23.15 7.30
CA THR A 699 8.13 -22.80 6.79
C THR A 699 8.08 -22.25 5.37
N GLY A 700 8.54 -21.00 5.25
CA GLY A 700 9.37 -20.52 4.15
C GLY A 700 8.93 -20.90 2.74
N PHE A 701 7.93 -20.20 2.23
CA PHE A 701 7.71 -20.15 0.79
C PHE A 701 8.97 -19.60 0.10
N THR A 702 9.54 -20.38 -0.81
CA THR A 702 10.70 -19.99 -1.62
C THR A 702 10.26 -20.00 -3.08
N PHE A 703 10.26 -18.83 -3.72
CA PHE A 703 9.83 -18.68 -5.10
C PHE A 703 10.73 -19.48 -6.07
N PRO A 704 10.19 -20.06 -7.16
CA PRO A 704 11.00 -20.66 -8.21
C PRO A 704 11.84 -19.60 -8.95
N SER A 705 13.06 -19.96 -9.35
CA SER A 705 13.95 -19.11 -10.16
C SER A 705 13.47 -19.00 -11.61
N CYS A 706 13.39 -17.78 -12.14
CA CYS A 706 12.84 -17.53 -13.49
C CYS A 706 13.83 -17.88 -14.62
N THR A 707 13.29 -18.48 -15.68
CA THR A 707 13.99 -18.71 -16.95
C THR A 707 13.54 -17.79 -18.08
N GLU A 708 12.62 -16.85 -17.85
CA GLU A 708 12.09 -15.96 -18.90
C GLU A 708 13.08 -14.82 -19.27
N PRO A 709 13.19 -14.47 -20.56
CA PRO A 709 14.15 -13.49 -21.04
C PRO A 709 13.79 -12.06 -20.62
N LEU A 710 14.83 -11.25 -20.40
CA LEU A 710 14.71 -9.83 -20.13
C LEU A 710 14.19 -9.08 -21.37
N TYR A 711 13.36 -8.08 -21.13
CA TYR A 711 12.77 -7.23 -22.16
C TYR A 711 13.84 -6.47 -22.93
N SER A 712 13.86 -6.66 -24.24
CA SER A 712 14.67 -5.93 -25.20
C SER A 712 13.81 -4.91 -25.98
N PRO A 713 14.24 -3.64 -26.12
CA PRO A 713 13.53 -2.61 -26.88
C PRO A 713 13.38 -2.89 -28.38
N THR A 714 14.18 -3.81 -28.93
CA THR A 714 14.19 -4.14 -30.37
C THR A 714 13.58 -5.52 -30.68
N GLY A 715 13.09 -6.24 -29.66
CA GLY A 715 12.50 -7.57 -29.81
C GLY A 715 11.07 -7.52 -30.35
N THR A 716 10.69 -8.52 -31.15
CA THR A 716 9.31 -8.73 -31.59
C THR A 716 8.63 -9.71 -30.63
N TYR A 717 7.51 -9.30 -30.01
CA TYR A 717 6.82 -10.11 -28.99
C TYR A 717 5.41 -10.49 -29.43
N PRO A 718 4.95 -11.71 -29.13
CA PRO A 718 3.55 -12.12 -29.28
C PRO A 718 2.56 -11.13 -28.64
N GLY A 719 1.39 -10.93 -29.25
CA GLY A 719 0.33 -10.09 -28.71
C GLY A 719 -0.18 -10.61 -27.35
N GLY A 720 -0.30 -9.73 -26.35
CA GLY A 720 -0.70 -10.08 -24.98
C GLY A 720 0.47 -10.28 -23.99
N SER A 721 1.71 -10.10 -24.43
CA SER A 721 2.89 -10.11 -23.56
C SER A 721 2.90 -8.92 -22.60
N ARG A 722 3.25 -9.15 -21.33
CA ARG A 722 3.41 -8.08 -20.33
C ARG A 722 4.79 -8.15 -19.70
N VAL A 723 5.34 -6.99 -19.38
CA VAL A 723 6.64 -6.87 -18.72
C VAL A 723 6.41 -6.81 -17.21
N THR A 724 7.02 -7.71 -16.44
CA THR A 724 6.89 -7.75 -14.98
C THR A 724 7.82 -6.75 -14.30
N TYR A 725 7.65 -6.61 -12.99
CA TYR A 725 8.37 -5.65 -12.14
C TYR A 725 9.91 -5.71 -12.22
N GLN A 726 10.48 -6.85 -12.65
CA GLN A 726 11.93 -7.05 -12.80
C GLN A 726 12.42 -7.00 -14.27
N GLY A 727 11.60 -6.51 -15.20
CA GLY A 727 12.01 -6.33 -16.60
C GLY A 727 11.99 -7.60 -17.45
N GLN A 728 11.32 -8.66 -17.00
CA GLN A 728 11.13 -9.89 -17.78
C GLN A 728 9.84 -9.82 -18.59
N VAL A 729 9.86 -10.38 -19.80
CA VAL A 729 8.66 -10.50 -20.63
C VAL A 729 7.95 -11.78 -20.26
N VAL A 730 6.75 -11.66 -19.72
CA VAL A 730 5.93 -12.81 -19.33
C VAL A 730 4.73 -12.87 -20.25
N HIS A 731 4.55 -14.04 -20.86
CA HIS A 731 3.36 -14.33 -21.64
C HIS A 731 2.25 -14.72 -20.66
N LEU A 732 1.03 -14.22 -20.85
CA LEU A 732 -0.14 -14.66 -20.06
C LEU A 732 -0.39 -16.19 -20.14
N ALA A 733 0.29 -16.90 -21.05
CA ALA A 733 0.28 -18.35 -21.16
C ALA A 733 1.43 -19.06 -20.40
N SER A 734 2.45 -18.34 -19.90
CA SER A 734 3.52 -18.88 -19.05
C SER A 734 3.33 -18.35 -17.64
N GLN A 735 3.04 -19.26 -16.71
CA GLN A 735 2.22 -18.90 -15.59
C GLN A 735 2.91 -19.17 -14.26
N VAL A 736 4.14 -18.67 -14.27
CA VAL A 736 5.04 -18.64 -13.13
C VAL A 736 5.20 -17.18 -12.74
N VAL A 737 4.54 -16.77 -11.66
CA VAL A 737 4.80 -15.48 -11.01
C VAL A 737 6.06 -15.66 -10.15
N CYS A 738 7.18 -15.11 -10.62
CA CYS A 738 8.42 -15.07 -9.86
C CYS A 738 8.50 -13.86 -8.93
N VAL A 739 9.12 -14.04 -7.76
CA VAL A 739 9.73 -12.98 -6.95
C VAL A 739 11.08 -13.51 -6.46
N HIS A 740 12.18 -12.78 -6.66
CA HIS A 740 13.45 -13.16 -6.02
C HIS A 740 13.44 -12.75 -4.54
N ALA A 741 13.80 -13.68 -3.64
CA ALA A 741 14.29 -13.34 -2.31
C ALA A 741 15.77 -12.90 -2.40
N PRO A 742 16.22 -11.89 -1.63
CA PRO A 742 17.60 -11.42 -1.71
C PRO A 742 18.54 -12.30 -0.88
N GLY A 743 19.61 -12.79 -1.51
CA GLY A 743 20.81 -13.27 -0.82
C GLY A 743 21.07 -14.78 -0.87
N CYS A 744 21.65 -15.27 -1.97
CA CYS A 744 22.64 -16.35 -1.98
C CYS A 744 23.22 -16.46 -3.40
N GLN A 745 24.48 -16.06 -3.60
CA GLN A 745 25.19 -16.29 -4.86
C GLN A 745 25.58 -17.78 -4.99
N PRO A 746 25.39 -18.42 -6.16
CA PRO A 746 26.15 -19.61 -6.50
C PRO A 746 27.57 -19.19 -6.91
N GLN A 747 28.56 -19.78 -6.26
CA GLN A 747 29.92 -19.87 -6.80
C GLN A 747 29.87 -20.46 -8.20
N GLN A 748 30.27 -19.69 -9.22
CA GLN A 748 30.93 -20.24 -10.40
C GLN A 748 31.81 -19.16 -11.04
N ARG A 749 33.10 -19.26 -10.71
CA ARG A 749 34.22 -18.65 -11.43
C ARG A 749 35.06 -19.81 -11.96
N LEU A 750 35.06 -19.98 -13.28
CA LEU A 750 36.00 -20.72 -14.15
C LEU A 750 35.30 -20.61 -15.53
N GLU A 751 35.73 -19.82 -16.52
CA GLU A 751 37.07 -19.57 -17.03
C GLU A 751 37.09 -18.22 -17.78
N ARG A 752 38.10 -17.40 -17.53
CA ARG A 752 38.84 -16.56 -18.51
C ARG A 752 39.66 -15.51 -17.77
N ASN A 753 40.79 -15.95 -17.24
CA ASN A 753 41.95 -15.06 -17.14
C ASN A 753 42.74 -15.21 -18.44
N GLN A 754 42.86 -14.12 -19.20
CA GLN A 754 44.14 -13.54 -19.62
C GLN A 754 43.91 -12.52 -20.75
N ARG A 755 44.55 -11.36 -20.59
CA ARG A 755 44.73 -10.22 -21.53
C ARG A 755 43.86 -8.99 -21.24
N LEU A 756 44.34 -8.13 -20.35
CA LEU A 756 45.09 -6.92 -20.73
C LEU A 756 45.25 -6.03 -19.48
N LEU A 757 46.42 -6.11 -18.87
CA LEU A 757 47.04 -4.99 -18.17
C LEU A 757 47.33 -3.93 -19.24
N GLY A 758 46.78 -2.73 -19.08
CA GLY A 758 47.13 -1.59 -19.94
C GLY A 758 46.00 -0.58 -20.08
N HIS A 759 46.19 0.58 -19.44
CA HIS A 759 45.47 1.84 -19.63
C HIS A 759 44.05 1.97 -19.06
N ARG A 760 43.96 2.69 -17.93
CA ARG A 760 43.08 3.86 -17.75
C ARG A 760 43.41 4.60 -16.44
N ARG A 761 44.49 5.38 -16.46
CA ARG A 761 44.59 6.65 -15.73
C ARG A 761 44.40 7.73 -16.78
N GLN A 762 43.20 8.32 -16.85
CA GLN A 762 42.86 9.60 -17.50
C GLN A 762 41.35 9.59 -17.77
N GLN A 763 40.55 10.03 -16.80
CA GLN A 763 39.15 10.41 -17.06
C GLN A 763 38.65 11.60 -16.24
N TRP A 764 39.54 12.32 -15.56
CA TRP A 764 39.17 13.44 -14.68
C TRP A 764 39.48 14.83 -15.27
N THR A 765 40.25 14.93 -16.37
CA THR A 765 40.78 16.22 -16.86
C THR A 765 40.14 16.75 -18.15
N HIS A 766 39.14 16.09 -18.72
CA HIS A 766 38.50 16.56 -19.97
C HIS A 766 36.99 16.75 -19.80
N PHE A 767 36.60 17.76 -19.03
CA PHE A 767 35.23 18.29 -19.03
C PHE A 767 35.20 19.80 -18.70
N TYR A 768 36.17 20.58 -19.22
CA TYR A 768 36.08 22.04 -19.27
C TYR A 768 36.99 22.54 -20.38
N ASP A 769 36.46 22.59 -21.59
CA ASP A 769 36.88 23.52 -22.64
C ASP A 769 35.66 23.75 -23.54
N ASP A 770 35.38 25.02 -23.84
CA ASP A 770 34.23 25.63 -24.56
C ASP A 770 33.06 26.10 -23.68
N ASP A 771 33.18 27.34 -23.17
CA ASP A 771 32.55 28.52 -23.79
C ASP A 771 32.85 29.78 -22.96
N ARG A 772 33.17 30.87 -23.68
CA ARG A 772 33.55 32.17 -23.12
C ARG A 772 32.35 32.87 -22.50
N PHE A 773 32.67 33.66 -21.49
CA PHE A 773 31.85 34.69 -20.86
C PHE A 773 31.17 35.61 -21.88
N ASP A 774 29.92 35.95 -21.62
CA ASP A 774 29.48 37.35 -21.57
C ASP A 774 28.60 37.52 -20.32
N ASP A 775 29.08 38.37 -19.42
CA ASP A 775 28.30 39.05 -18.38
C ASP A 775 27.40 40.09 -19.07
N ASP A 776 26.16 40.26 -18.61
CA ASP A 776 25.56 41.59 -18.42
C ASP A 776 24.24 41.47 -17.61
N ASP A 777 24.20 42.24 -16.54
CA ASP A 777 23.05 42.60 -15.69
C ASP A 777 22.41 43.90 -16.25
N ASP A 778 21.19 44.20 -15.78
CA ASP A 778 20.42 45.46 -15.95
C ASP A 778 19.81 45.70 -17.36
N GLY A 779 18.59 46.18 -17.58
CA GLY A 779 17.59 46.85 -16.75
C GLY A 779 16.93 47.97 -17.60
N ASP A 780 15.60 48.09 -17.48
CA ASP A 780 14.79 49.32 -17.68
C ASP A 780 14.07 49.62 -19.02
N ASP A 781 12.91 50.26 -18.80
CA ASP A 781 11.74 50.54 -19.65
C ASP A 781 11.93 51.55 -20.79
N GLY A 782 10.99 51.56 -21.74
CA GLY A 782 10.83 52.66 -22.70
C GLY A 782 9.74 52.47 -23.76
N ASP A 783 8.57 53.05 -23.52
CA ASP A 783 7.51 53.34 -24.48
C ASP A 783 8.02 54.07 -25.75
N GLY A 784 7.32 53.90 -26.88
CA GLY A 784 7.30 54.93 -27.94
C GLY A 784 7.18 54.45 -29.39
N ASP A 785 5.95 54.52 -29.90
CA ASP A 785 5.55 54.97 -31.25
C ASP A 785 5.98 54.23 -32.55
N PHE A 786 4.93 53.82 -33.28
CA PHE A 786 4.79 53.73 -34.75
C PHE A 786 5.44 54.93 -35.50
N PRO A 787 5.81 54.86 -36.80
CA PRO A 787 4.90 54.36 -37.84
C PRO A 787 5.49 53.78 -39.16
N THR A 788 4.58 53.10 -39.88
CA THR A 788 4.37 53.08 -41.35
C THR A 788 5.54 52.85 -42.32
N ASP A 789 5.33 51.86 -43.18
CA ASP A 789 5.06 52.02 -44.63
C ASP A 789 5.92 51.20 -45.60
N ASN A 790 5.18 50.35 -46.31
CA ASN A 790 5.17 50.18 -47.76
C ASN A 790 6.35 49.55 -48.51
N ASN A 791 5.94 48.47 -49.19
CA ASN A 791 6.06 48.24 -50.64
C ASN A 791 7.05 47.16 -51.13
N PHE A 792 6.45 46.21 -51.87
CA PHE A 792 6.86 45.62 -53.16
C PHE A 792 8.37 45.36 -53.37
N ASN A 793 8.83 44.17 -53.76
CA ASN A 793 8.36 43.45 -54.95
C ASN A 793 9.03 42.05 -54.99
N ARG A 794 8.27 41.04 -55.41
CA ARG A 794 8.79 39.78 -56.00
C ARG A 794 9.48 40.08 -57.35
N PRO A 795 10.42 39.27 -57.89
CA PRO A 795 10.04 37.97 -58.51
C PRO A 795 11.07 36.82 -58.57
N ARG A 796 10.47 35.62 -58.72
CA ARG A 796 10.84 34.42 -59.53
C ARG A 796 12.13 33.67 -59.19
N VAL A 797 12.02 32.46 -58.65
CA VAL A 797 11.83 31.15 -59.36
C VAL A 797 13.04 30.78 -60.22
N HIS A 798 13.82 29.80 -59.77
CA HIS A 798 14.15 28.62 -60.57
C HIS A 798 14.47 27.39 -59.72
N SER A 799 13.84 26.29 -60.12
CA SER A 799 14.04 24.90 -59.75
C SER A 799 15.41 24.37 -60.19
N HIS A 800 16.06 23.50 -59.41
CA HIS A 800 16.18 22.08 -59.79
C HIS A 800 16.84 21.21 -58.71
N ARG A 801 16.25 20.01 -58.61
CA ARG A 801 16.71 18.76 -57.98
C ARG A 801 18.23 18.56 -57.95
N ARG A 802 18.75 18.11 -56.81
CA ARG A 802 19.03 16.69 -56.54
C ARG A 802 18.83 16.39 -55.07
#